data_AF-A0A8J7AMZ6-F1
#
_entry.id   AF-A0A8J7AMZ6-F1
#
_cell.length_a   1.000
_cell.length_b   1.000
_cell.length_c   1.000
_cell.angle_alpha   90.00
_cell.angle_beta   90.00
_cell.angle_gamma   90.00
#
_symmetry.space_group_name_H-M   'P 1'
#
loop_
_entity.id
_entity.type
_entity.pdbx_description
1 polymer ?
#
loop_
_entity_poly.entity_id
_entity_poly.type
_entity_poly.pdbx_seq_one_letter_code
_entity_poly.pdbx_strand_id
1 'polypeptide(L)'
;MKRGIRLGLIFFCGLAIAAVLWWVPGDRATAYSPSVESPPAPFLYAQANEAASENDGGSNSTPNASTPVEPGNLKPFDDVVRGLTVSTGLFTIYHDLQRNRALLGLKPSQLNQNLLFMANLESGLGELGLFRGWPVNDLMIQFRQIPDNRIQVAVPNVYFRDPQPQAQRLLRESFGDSVLTTLPIQAIHGDTGEILLDLKDFLISRDPANLSAQFPWALGSYAVSAEASYLGPVKAFPNNIELEAVMGFSGGGSTTSPFSLGLSSLPDSRGFNLRVRYSLSAIPKHPTFHARQADERVGYFITAYRSPGRPGISDPFVRYIHRWYLEKQDPAAALSPPKEPLVFWVENTTPVEYRAAIADGVNWWNAAFERAGFTQAIDVRQMPDNADWDPADVRYNVIRWSDSLYPWASGLGPARVNPLTGEILDADIILDASIVRDLALEYDTLATGATSMAGPMAGGLSPCGHPLGDRLMARLSASTDRPRTNAPQRIDAMDYCAGLRGVQTTAFGSLAVATLAPPFSSREAKETYIQQYLRVLTAHEVGHVLGLRHNFLGSTLLSPTDLNDPARTQSQGMASSVMDYLPPNLAPPGQPQGDYFPTQLGPYDLWAIEYGYRPVSNPITAQRELRPIADRAGAAELAYAPDEDVFAMLDPMASPWDMSDDPLSYAEGQMAIAKTIWDRLDWYSVNPGEGYGQLRQRVNLVFFHYDMQATIIANYIGGQRFTRTDPWSSGGQAPFAPIAAAEQRRALDVLNQRVFAPDALTLSPELINRLAPDRWMDWGQDPFVNRIDYPIYDRLLFTQAFTVSNLLDGYRLLRLRDSEFNQPSGEAFTLAELFDTLGQSIWAEVLNPPAQSTAISSLRQGLQRHYLNTLTSLVLRNHGSGEGVTNLLGFVAQEFTAGAPEEARVLARYQLRQLQEAIARHLRQGQRLDVATVAYLEDASDRIVKVLDAPLRGQ
;
A
#
# COMPACT_ATOMS: atom_id res chain seq x y z
N MET A 1 -47.46 5.74 -39.82
CA MET A 1 -46.50 6.41 -40.74
C MET A 1 -45.30 6.86 -39.91
N LYS A 2 -44.07 6.60 -40.37
CA LYS A 2 -42.76 7.10 -39.84
C LYS A 2 -42.33 6.47 -38.50
N ARG A 3 -41.36 5.54 -38.43
CA ARG A 3 -39.90 5.53 -38.75
C ARG A 3 -39.10 6.66 -38.08
N GLY A 4 -38.16 6.27 -37.21
CA GLY A 4 -36.85 6.91 -37.04
C GLY A 4 -36.60 7.57 -35.68
N ILE A 5 -36.20 6.79 -34.68
CA ILE A 5 -35.65 7.26 -33.40
C ILE A 5 -34.15 7.56 -33.58
N ARG A 6 -33.74 8.78 -33.20
CA ARG A 6 -32.35 9.23 -32.98
C ARG A 6 -32.19 9.62 -31.50
N LEU A 7 -31.08 9.14 -30.94
CA LEU A 7 -30.25 9.56 -29.79
C LEU A 7 -30.77 10.53 -28.70
N GLY A 8 -30.46 10.15 -27.44
CA GLY A 8 -30.43 10.94 -26.19
C GLY A 8 -30.77 10.00 -25.01
N LEU A 9 -30.02 9.87 -23.92
CA LEU A 9 -29.22 10.84 -23.17
C LEU A 9 -28.12 10.16 -22.32
N ILE A 10 -27.25 10.99 -21.76
CA ILE A 10 -25.91 10.78 -21.19
C ILE A 10 -25.93 10.86 -19.63
N PHE A 11 -25.00 10.13 -18.97
CA PHE A 11 -24.52 10.23 -17.55
C PHE A 11 -25.52 9.80 -16.43
N PHE A 12 -25.23 8.91 -15.46
CA PHE A 12 -23.99 8.61 -14.71
C PHE A 12 -23.97 7.17 -14.13
N CYS A 13 -22.76 6.67 -13.82
CA CYS A 13 -22.40 5.48 -13.03
C CYS A 13 -22.54 4.10 -13.72
N GLY A 14 -21.45 3.71 -14.40
CA GLY A 14 -21.27 2.39 -14.99
C GLY A 14 -20.87 1.31 -13.97
N LEU A 15 -21.32 0.10 -14.31
CA LEU A 15 -20.99 -1.22 -13.76
C LEU A 15 -21.75 -1.68 -12.50
N ALA A 16 -23.04 -2.03 -12.70
CA ALA A 16 -23.69 -3.16 -12.00
C ALA A 16 -25.05 -3.54 -12.64
N ILE A 17 -25.08 -4.73 -13.27
CA ILE A 17 -26.22 -5.66 -13.45
C ILE A 17 -27.30 -5.37 -14.51
N ALA A 18 -27.53 -6.39 -15.35
CA ALA A 18 -28.70 -6.55 -16.20
C ALA A 18 -29.86 -7.28 -15.49
N ALA A 19 -31.08 -6.84 -15.79
CA ALA A 19 -32.43 -7.38 -15.46
C ALA A 19 -32.96 -6.98 -14.06
N VAL A 20 -34.20 -6.45 -13.86
CA VAL A 20 -35.52 -6.87 -14.36
C VAL A 20 -36.56 -5.70 -14.30
N LEU A 21 -37.28 -5.51 -15.41
CA LEU A 21 -38.67 -5.05 -15.66
C LEU A 21 -39.46 -4.08 -14.72
N TRP A 22 -39.81 -2.90 -15.29
CA TRP A 22 -41.17 -2.29 -15.48
C TRP A 22 -42.09 -1.97 -14.28
N TRP A 23 -42.42 -0.67 -14.02
CA TRP A 23 -43.68 0.05 -14.41
C TRP A 23 -43.87 1.39 -13.62
N VAL A 24 -44.57 2.35 -14.26
CA VAL A 24 -45.21 3.61 -13.77
C VAL A 24 -44.43 4.95 -13.87
N PRO A 25 -44.99 6.02 -14.51
CA PRO A 25 -44.35 7.32 -14.77
C PRO A 25 -44.84 8.50 -13.88
N GLY A 26 -44.06 9.59 -13.87
CA GLY A 26 -44.42 10.95 -13.41
C GLY A 26 -43.55 11.41 -12.23
N ASP A 27 -42.98 12.62 -12.14
CA ASP A 27 -43.27 13.89 -12.80
C ASP A 27 -42.05 14.84 -12.82
N ARG A 28 -42.18 15.93 -13.57
CA ARG A 28 -41.18 16.91 -14.05
C ARG A 28 -40.29 17.61 -12.99
N ALA A 29 -39.02 17.82 -13.34
CA ALA A 29 -38.10 18.76 -12.70
C ALA A 29 -38.00 20.09 -13.48
N THR A 30 -38.12 21.22 -12.78
CA THR A 30 -37.79 22.57 -13.23
C THR A 30 -36.33 22.91 -12.92
N ALA A 31 -35.65 23.57 -13.85
CA ALA A 31 -34.25 23.95 -13.79
C ALA A 31 -33.95 25.04 -12.74
N TYR A 32 -32.76 24.98 -12.11
CA TYR A 32 -32.22 26.05 -11.28
C TYR A 32 -30.78 26.38 -11.70
N SER A 33 -30.51 27.66 -11.90
CA SER A 33 -29.18 28.24 -12.20
C SER A 33 -28.49 28.66 -10.89
N PRO A 34 -27.17 28.49 -10.74
CA PRO A 34 -26.47 28.84 -9.50
C PRO A 34 -26.12 30.34 -9.47
N SER A 35 -26.39 30.98 -8.33
CA SER A 35 -25.83 32.28 -7.96
C SER A 35 -24.90 32.11 -6.75
N VAL A 36 -23.73 32.73 -6.87
CA VAL A 36 -22.65 32.79 -5.87
C VAL A 36 -23.04 33.75 -4.74
N GLU A 37 -22.93 33.32 -3.48
CA GLU A 37 -22.81 34.24 -2.34
C GLU A 37 -21.97 33.62 -1.20
N SER A 38 -21.13 34.46 -0.61
CA SER A 38 -20.14 34.16 0.44
C SER A 38 -20.79 33.79 1.79
N PRO A 39 -20.13 32.99 2.66
CA PRO A 39 -20.74 32.55 3.91
C PRO A 39 -20.68 33.62 5.01
N PRO A 40 -21.75 33.82 5.81
CA PRO A 40 -21.68 34.57 7.05
C PRO A 40 -21.30 33.67 8.25
N ALA A 41 -20.71 34.31 9.25
CA ALA A 41 -20.17 33.76 10.50
C ALA A 41 -21.24 33.17 11.46
N PRO A 42 -20.85 32.29 12.41
CA PRO A 42 -21.78 31.63 13.32
C PRO A 42 -22.11 32.49 14.55
N PHE A 43 -23.38 32.56 14.92
CA PHE A 43 -23.84 32.99 16.24
C PHE A 43 -24.43 31.81 17.02
N LEU A 44 -23.91 31.61 18.23
CA LEU A 44 -24.45 30.79 19.31
C LEU A 44 -25.74 31.42 19.87
N TYR A 45 -26.71 30.61 20.33
CA TYR A 45 -27.31 30.63 21.67
C TYR A 45 -28.40 29.54 21.82
N ALA A 46 -28.50 29.00 23.04
CA ALA A 46 -29.36 27.94 23.50
C ALA A 46 -30.79 28.42 23.89
N GLN A 47 -31.78 27.50 23.93
CA GLN A 47 -32.56 27.11 25.13
C GLN A 47 -33.89 26.39 24.79
N ALA A 48 -34.03 25.19 25.39
CA ALA A 48 -35.13 24.64 26.20
C ALA A 48 -36.64 24.80 25.83
N ASN A 49 -37.31 23.63 25.95
CA ASN A 49 -38.62 23.32 26.54
C ASN A 49 -39.84 22.90 25.67
N GLU A 50 -40.23 21.64 25.93
CA GLU A 50 -41.56 21.08 26.24
C GLU A 50 -42.67 20.82 25.18
N ALA A 51 -43.08 19.54 25.18
CA ALA A 51 -44.45 19.01 25.27
C ALA A 51 -45.08 18.26 24.06
N ALA A 52 -45.18 16.93 24.24
CA ALA A 52 -46.30 16.00 24.05
C ALA A 52 -47.06 15.91 22.69
N SER A 53 -47.13 14.68 22.14
CA SER A 53 -48.39 13.92 22.03
C SER A 53 -48.16 12.45 21.61
N GLU A 54 -49.01 11.58 22.16
CA GLU A 54 -49.10 10.12 21.97
C GLU A 54 -49.79 9.73 20.65
N ASN A 55 -49.44 8.56 20.09
CA ASN A 55 -50.42 7.51 19.71
C ASN A 55 -49.76 6.23 19.14
N ASP A 56 -49.77 5.19 19.98
CA ASP A 56 -50.34 3.84 19.81
C ASP A 56 -50.08 2.94 18.56
N GLY A 57 -49.61 1.72 18.85
CA GLY A 57 -50.27 0.48 18.40
C GLY A 57 -49.66 -0.34 17.24
N GLY A 58 -48.99 -1.46 17.56
CA GLY A 58 -48.78 -2.56 16.59
C GLY A 58 -47.74 -3.62 16.98
N SER A 59 -48.18 -4.67 17.68
CA SER A 59 -47.35 -5.82 18.10
C SER A 59 -47.04 -6.80 16.96
N ASN A 60 -45.80 -7.27 16.86
CA ASN A 60 -45.51 -8.63 16.39
C ASN A 60 -44.22 -9.16 17.04
N SER A 61 -44.33 -10.33 17.64
CA SER A 61 -43.37 -11.00 18.52
C SER A 61 -42.26 -11.75 17.77
N THR A 62 -41.00 -11.54 18.18
CA THR A 62 -39.82 -12.38 17.86
C THR A 62 -39.12 -12.86 19.15
N PRO A 63 -38.38 -13.99 19.12
CA PRO A 63 -37.90 -14.70 20.31
C PRO A 63 -36.68 -14.02 20.96
N ASN A 64 -36.73 -13.85 22.29
CA ASN A 64 -35.66 -13.52 23.25
C ASN A 64 -34.28 -13.10 22.68
N ALA A 65 -34.19 -11.84 22.24
CA ALA A 65 -33.00 -11.03 22.51
C ALA A 65 -33.05 -10.60 23.99
N SER A 66 -31.92 -10.66 24.70
CA SER A 66 -31.81 -10.15 26.07
C SER A 66 -32.25 -8.68 26.11
N THR A 67 -33.39 -8.41 26.73
CA THR A 67 -33.90 -7.06 26.99
C THR A 67 -32.85 -6.23 27.73
N PRO A 68 -32.63 -4.95 27.35
CA PRO A 68 -31.87 -4.02 28.17
C PRO A 68 -32.49 -3.96 29.57
N VAL A 69 -31.68 -4.11 30.60
CA VAL A 69 -32.11 -3.92 32.00
C VAL A 69 -32.61 -2.48 32.14
N GLU A 70 -33.86 -2.29 32.60
CA GLU A 70 -34.36 -0.96 32.93
C GLU A 70 -33.44 -0.27 33.97
N PRO A 71 -33.13 1.03 33.80
CA PRO A 71 -32.27 1.75 34.72
C PRO A 71 -32.98 1.93 36.08
N GLY A 72 -32.61 1.12 37.08
CA GLY A 72 -33.11 1.31 38.44
C GLY A 72 -32.92 0.15 39.42
N ASN A 73 -32.95 -1.11 38.97
CA ASN A 73 -32.80 -2.29 39.85
C ASN A 73 -31.53 -3.09 39.51
N LEU A 74 -30.39 -2.63 40.04
CA LEU A 74 -29.15 -3.40 40.00
C LEU A 74 -29.33 -4.72 40.77
N LYS A 75 -28.83 -5.81 40.21
CA LYS A 75 -28.83 -7.11 40.90
C LYS A 75 -27.82 -7.08 42.06
N PRO A 76 -28.03 -7.87 43.13
CA PRO A 76 -27.03 -8.01 44.19
C PRO A 76 -25.71 -8.53 43.60
N PHE A 77 -24.59 -7.92 43.98
CA PHE A 77 -23.25 -8.24 43.43
C PHE A 77 -22.93 -9.73 43.55
N ASP A 78 -23.12 -10.31 44.75
CA ASP A 78 -22.84 -11.71 45.04
C ASP A 78 -23.71 -12.68 44.23
N ASP A 79 -24.94 -12.29 43.89
CA ASP A 79 -25.81 -13.09 43.02
C ASP A 79 -25.31 -13.09 41.58
N VAL A 80 -24.75 -11.97 41.12
CA VAL A 80 -24.23 -11.83 39.76
C VAL A 80 -22.95 -12.63 39.58
N VAL A 81 -22.01 -12.61 40.54
CA VAL A 81 -20.71 -13.30 40.41
C VAL A 81 -20.73 -14.76 40.89
N ARG A 82 -21.85 -15.25 41.44
CA ARG A 82 -21.95 -16.59 42.01
C ARG A 82 -21.56 -17.68 40.99
N GLY A 83 -20.61 -18.52 41.38
CA GLY A 83 -20.17 -19.67 40.59
C GLY A 83 -19.26 -19.32 39.39
N LEU A 84 -18.80 -18.06 39.29
CA LEU A 84 -17.82 -17.65 38.31
C LEU A 84 -16.39 -17.84 38.85
N THR A 85 -15.47 -18.17 37.95
CA THR A 85 -14.03 -18.16 38.21
C THR A 85 -13.54 -16.72 38.27
N VAL A 86 -12.58 -16.44 39.16
CA VAL A 86 -12.02 -15.10 39.36
C VAL A 86 -10.59 -15.06 38.86
N SER A 87 -10.30 -14.20 37.89
CA SER A 87 -8.96 -13.89 37.41
C SER A 87 -8.60 -12.46 37.82
N THR A 88 -7.57 -12.28 38.64
CA THR A 88 -7.19 -10.97 39.18
C THR A 88 -5.94 -10.42 38.48
N GLY A 89 -6.02 -9.21 37.93
CA GLY A 89 -4.90 -8.49 37.34
C GLY A 89 -5.14 -6.98 37.38
N LEU A 90 -4.88 -6.28 36.27
CA LEU A 90 -5.22 -4.87 36.08
C LEU A 90 -6.71 -4.65 36.38
N PHE A 91 -7.55 -5.51 35.82
CA PHE A 91 -8.95 -5.63 36.18
C PHE A 91 -9.23 -7.00 36.80
N THR A 92 -10.26 -7.08 37.63
CA THR A 92 -10.80 -8.35 38.09
C THR A 92 -11.75 -8.90 37.02
N ILE A 93 -11.55 -10.10 36.52
CA ILE A 93 -12.47 -10.74 35.57
C ILE A 93 -13.19 -11.88 36.28
N TYR A 94 -14.52 -11.83 36.29
CA TYR A 94 -15.38 -12.91 36.79
C TYR A 94 -15.97 -13.65 35.59
N HIS A 95 -15.61 -14.92 35.38
CA HIS A 95 -15.97 -15.62 34.16
C HIS A 95 -16.34 -17.09 34.34
N ASP A 96 -17.18 -17.56 33.42
CA ASP A 96 -17.46 -18.95 33.13
C ASP A 96 -17.62 -19.06 31.61
N LEU A 97 -16.52 -19.39 30.95
CA LEU A 97 -16.46 -19.47 29.50
C LEU A 97 -17.29 -20.63 28.94
N GLN A 98 -17.55 -21.70 29.72
CA GLN A 98 -18.45 -22.78 29.30
C GLN A 98 -19.90 -22.29 29.20
N ARG A 99 -20.28 -21.34 30.07
CA ARG A 99 -21.57 -20.64 30.01
C ARG A 99 -21.54 -19.39 29.13
N ASN A 100 -20.44 -19.16 28.38
CA ASN A 100 -20.23 -17.98 27.54
C ASN A 100 -20.50 -16.66 28.28
N ARG A 101 -20.00 -16.56 29.51
CA ARG A 101 -20.25 -15.43 30.42
C ARG A 101 -18.96 -14.92 31.02
N ALA A 102 -18.68 -13.63 30.88
CA ALA A 102 -17.59 -12.96 31.58
C ALA A 102 -17.97 -11.52 31.93
N LEU A 103 -17.51 -11.07 33.10
CA LEU A 103 -17.76 -9.75 33.64
C LEU A 103 -16.44 -9.06 33.97
N LEU A 104 -16.30 -7.81 33.56
CA LEU A 104 -15.20 -6.93 33.93
C LEU A 104 -15.54 -6.21 35.23
N GLY A 105 -14.73 -6.41 36.26
CA GLY A 105 -14.76 -5.66 37.51
C GLY A 105 -13.94 -4.38 37.40
N LEU A 106 -14.65 -3.25 37.37
CA LEU A 106 -14.09 -1.91 37.25
C LEU A 106 -14.13 -1.20 38.60
N LYS A 107 -12.97 -0.91 39.17
CA LYS A 107 -12.85 -0.19 40.45
C LYS A 107 -13.11 1.31 40.25
N PRO A 108 -13.65 2.04 41.25
CA PRO A 108 -13.86 3.48 41.13
C PRO A 108 -12.59 4.27 40.78
N SER A 109 -11.42 3.82 41.25
CA SER A 109 -10.12 4.44 40.94
C SER A 109 -9.68 4.29 39.47
N GLN A 110 -10.29 3.37 38.72
CA GLN A 110 -9.98 3.10 37.32
C GLN A 110 -10.87 3.89 36.35
N LEU A 111 -11.91 4.56 36.86
CA LEU A 111 -12.72 5.48 36.07
C LEU A 111 -11.89 6.68 35.62
N ASN A 112 -12.15 7.16 34.40
CA ASN A 112 -11.48 8.30 33.76
C ASN A 112 -9.95 8.16 33.62
N GLN A 113 -9.40 6.95 33.77
CA GLN A 113 -7.99 6.67 33.51
C GLN A 113 -7.79 6.35 32.02
N ASN A 114 -6.71 6.86 31.44
CA ASN A 114 -6.31 6.51 30.08
C ASN A 114 -5.78 5.07 30.06
N LEU A 115 -6.34 4.26 29.17
CA LEU A 115 -5.95 2.88 28.91
C LEU A 115 -5.67 2.74 27.42
N LEU A 116 -4.80 1.81 27.05
CA LEU A 116 -4.63 1.40 25.66
C LEU A 116 -5.54 0.20 25.41
N PHE A 117 -6.22 0.24 24.29
CA PHE A 117 -7.11 -0.80 23.79
C PHE A 117 -6.62 -1.21 22.41
N MET A 118 -6.23 -2.47 22.29
CA MET A 118 -5.80 -3.04 21.02
C MET A 118 -6.66 -4.23 20.64
N ALA A 119 -6.86 -4.42 19.33
CA ALA A 119 -7.55 -5.56 18.77
C ALA A 119 -6.70 -6.17 17.64
N ASN A 120 -6.37 -7.45 17.75
CA ASN A 120 -5.60 -8.22 16.76
C ASN A 120 -6.37 -9.47 16.32
N LEU A 121 -6.22 -9.90 15.07
CA LEU A 121 -6.76 -11.17 14.59
C LEU A 121 -5.86 -12.34 15.02
N GLU A 122 -6.38 -13.29 15.79
CA GLU A 122 -5.68 -14.53 16.18
C GLU A 122 -6.03 -15.73 15.30
N SER A 123 -6.93 -15.52 14.35
CA SER A 123 -7.16 -16.39 13.21
C SER A 123 -7.52 -15.56 11.99
N GLY A 124 -7.37 -16.13 10.80
CA GLY A 124 -7.75 -15.50 9.55
C GLY A 124 -8.30 -16.51 8.56
N LEU A 125 -8.65 -16.00 7.38
CA LEU A 125 -9.05 -16.77 6.21
C LEU A 125 -7.92 -16.91 5.19
N GLY A 126 -6.77 -16.28 5.42
CA GLY A 126 -5.66 -16.39 4.46
C GLY A 126 -5.90 -15.59 3.18
N GLU A 127 -6.86 -14.66 3.14
CA GLU A 127 -7.12 -13.81 1.98
C GLU A 127 -7.71 -12.44 2.39
N LEU A 128 -7.61 -11.44 1.49
CA LEU A 128 -8.27 -10.13 1.59
C LEU A 128 -8.06 -9.36 2.91
N GLY A 129 -6.87 -9.44 3.51
CA GLY A 129 -6.55 -8.73 4.76
C GLY A 129 -6.98 -9.46 6.04
N LEU A 130 -7.69 -10.59 5.93
CA LEU A 130 -8.14 -11.39 7.06
C LEU A 130 -7.08 -12.46 7.40
N PHE A 131 -5.95 -12.05 7.96
CA PHE A 131 -4.82 -12.93 8.30
C PHE A 131 -4.58 -13.00 9.81
N ARG A 132 -3.94 -14.08 10.27
CA ARG A 132 -3.52 -14.20 11.66
C ARG A 132 -2.39 -13.19 11.97
N GLY A 133 -2.42 -12.59 13.15
CA GLY A 133 -1.51 -11.53 13.60
C GLY A 133 -1.96 -10.12 13.21
N TRP A 134 -2.96 -9.97 12.34
CA TRP A 134 -3.29 -8.68 11.75
C TRP A 134 -3.80 -7.66 12.79
N PRO A 135 -3.25 -6.43 12.81
CA PRO A 135 -3.74 -5.37 13.68
C PRO A 135 -5.06 -4.79 13.16
N VAL A 136 -6.12 -4.88 13.95
CA VAL A 136 -7.46 -4.39 13.58
C VAL A 136 -7.69 -2.96 14.08
N ASN A 137 -7.33 -2.67 15.33
CA ASN A 137 -7.56 -1.35 15.93
C ASN A 137 -6.63 -1.09 17.11
N ASP A 138 -6.18 0.14 17.28
CA ASP A 138 -5.43 0.63 18.45
C ASP A 138 -6.00 2.00 18.86
N LEU A 139 -6.49 2.09 20.10
CA LEU A 139 -7.16 3.28 20.63
C LEU A 139 -6.73 3.53 22.08
N MET A 140 -6.58 4.80 22.44
CA MET A 140 -6.60 5.20 23.84
C MET A 140 -8.05 5.39 24.29
N ILE A 141 -8.49 4.66 25.32
CA ILE A 141 -9.87 4.70 25.83
C ILE A 141 -9.92 5.13 27.31
N GLN A 142 -11.12 5.51 27.75
CA GLN A 142 -11.49 5.73 29.14
C GLN A 142 -12.87 5.15 29.44
N PHE A 143 -13.01 4.51 30.60
CA PHE A 143 -14.33 4.20 31.17
C PHE A 143 -14.83 5.39 31.99
N ARG A 144 -15.96 5.98 31.58
CA ARG A 144 -16.56 7.15 32.21
C ARG A 144 -17.95 6.81 32.72
N GLN A 145 -18.19 7.01 34.01
CA GLN A 145 -19.55 6.87 34.54
C GLN A 145 -20.39 8.07 34.12
N ILE A 146 -21.54 7.81 33.52
CA ILE A 146 -22.51 8.82 33.09
C ILE A 146 -23.76 8.80 33.99
N PRO A 147 -24.59 9.87 34.00
CA PRO A 147 -25.87 9.84 34.71
C PRO A 147 -26.70 8.65 34.23
N ASP A 148 -27.49 8.00 35.11
CA ASP A 148 -28.32 6.80 34.87
C ASP A 148 -27.71 5.40 35.12
N ASN A 149 -26.56 5.31 35.80
CA ASN A 149 -25.86 4.05 36.11
C ASN A 149 -25.38 3.29 34.86
N ARG A 150 -24.82 4.01 33.88
CA ARG A 150 -24.12 3.43 32.75
C ARG A 150 -22.65 3.86 32.70
N ILE A 151 -21.85 3.06 32.00
CA ILE A 151 -20.44 3.36 31.71
C ILE A 151 -20.30 3.65 30.22
N GLN A 152 -19.86 4.85 29.90
CA GLN A 152 -19.44 5.24 28.56
C GLN A 152 -17.98 4.82 28.34
N VAL A 153 -17.70 4.19 27.20
CA VAL A 153 -16.33 3.95 26.70
C VAL A 153 -16.01 5.08 25.73
N ALA A 154 -15.17 6.01 26.17
CA ALA A 154 -14.82 7.21 25.42
C ALA A 154 -13.38 7.13 24.89
N VAL A 155 -13.12 7.72 23.73
CA VAL A 155 -11.79 7.91 23.13
C VAL A 155 -11.40 9.38 23.31
N PRO A 156 -10.47 9.71 24.21
CA PRO A 156 -10.07 11.09 24.45
C PRO A 156 -9.46 11.74 23.21
N ASN A 157 -9.75 13.02 23.00
CA ASN A 157 -9.20 13.79 21.90
C ASN A 157 -7.75 14.19 22.19
N VAL A 158 -6.81 13.50 21.53
CA VAL A 158 -5.36 13.75 21.67
C VAL A 158 -4.81 14.74 20.63
N TYR A 159 -5.65 15.21 19.71
CA TYR A 159 -5.25 16.08 18.60
C TYR A 159 -5.14 17.54 18.97
N PHE A 160 -5.82 17.98 20.02
CA PHE A 160 -5.76 19.36 20.48
C PHE A 160 -5.24 19.37 21.92
N ARG A 161 -4.00 19.84 22.09
CA ARG A 161 -3.34 19.87 23.40
C ARG A 161 -2.56 21.15 23.59
N ASP A 162 -2.50 21.60 24.85
CA ASP A 162 -1.71 22.73 25.27
C ASP A 162 -1.07 22.47 26.65
N PRO A 163 0.21 22.81 26.86
CA PRO A 163 0.83 22.66 28.17
C PRO A 163 0.24 23.59 29.24
N GLN A 164 -0.42 24.70 28.86
CA GLN A 164 -1.03 25.62 29.81
C GLN A 164 -2.40 25.12 30.29
N PRO A 165 -2.66 25.00 31.61
CA PRO A 165 -3.91 24.43 32.12
C PRO A 165 -5.18 25.14 31.68
N GLN A 166 -5.13 26.47 31.52
CA GLN A 166 -6.28 27.27 31.07
C GLN A 166 -6.60 27.01 29.59
N ALA A 167 -5.58 27.03 28.72
CA ALA A 167 -5.73 26.73 27.30
C ALA A 167 -6.17 25.28 27.09
N GLN A 168 -5.58 24.31 27.82
CA GLN A 168 -6.00 22.91 27.75
C GLN A 168 -7.47 22.71 28.16
N ARG A 169 -7.98 23.50 29.11
CA ARG A 169 -9.40 23.48 29.48
C ARG A 169 -10.28 23.99 28.35
N LEU A 170 -9.94 25.13 27.76
CA LEU A 170 -10.64 25.67 26.59
C LEU A 170 -10.67 24.67 25.43
N LEU A 171 -9.52 24.04 25.12
CA LEU A 171 -9.44 23.05 24.04
C LEU A 171 -10.34 21.84 24.30
N ARG A 172 -10.40 21.33 25.54
CA ARG A 172 -11.33 20.23 25.90
C ARG A 172 -12.81 20.63 25.78
N GLU A 173 -13.14 21.88 26.10
CA GLU A 173 -14.52 22.39 25.95
C GLU A 173 -14.87 22.69 24.48
N SER A 174 -13.88 22.95 23.64
CA SER A 174 -14.07 23.29 22.22
C SER A 174 -13.98 22.08 21.28
N PHE A 175 -13.18 21.07 21.63
CA PHE A 175 -12.92 19.87 20.83
C PHE A 175 -13.27 18.64 21.67
N GLY A 176 -14.46 18.10 21.42
CA GLY A 176 -14.99 16.97 22.18
C GLY A 176 -14.22 15.67 21.97
N ASP A 177 -14.35 14.79 22.95
CA ASP A 177 -13.93 13.39 22.86
C ASP A 177 -14.91 12.58 22.02
N SER A 178 -14.45 11.45 21.47
CA SER A 178 -15.34 10.51 20.77
C SER A 178 -15.93 9.49 21.73
N VAL A 179 -17.12 8.97 21.41
CA VAL A 179 -17.78 7.90 22.19
C VAL A 179 -17.79 6.63 21.36
N LEU A 180 -17.18 5.57 21.85
CA LEU A 180 -17.16 4.27 21.18
C LEU A 180 -18.45 3.51 21.44
N THR A 181 -18.86 3.40 22.71
CA THR A 181 -20.10 2.72 23.11
C THR A 181 -20.49 3.10 24.54
N THR A 182 -21.67 2.66 24.97
CA THR A 182 -22.17 2.80 26.34
C THR A 182 -22.69 1.46 26.85
N LEU A 183 -22.21 1.04 28.02
CA LEU A 183 -22.47 -0.25 28.64
C LEU A 183 -23.33 -0.10 29.90
N PRO A 184 -24.35 -0.96 30.11
CA PRO A 184 -25.12 -0.99 31.35
C PRO A 184 -24.33 -1.61 32.50
N ILE A 185 -24.48 -1.04 33.70
CA ILE A 185 -23.91 -1.62 34.93
C ILE A 185 -24.76 -2.84 35.35
N GLN A 186 -24.11 -3.98 35.56
CA GLN A 186 -24.77 -5.23 35.96
C GLN A 186 -25.01 -5.31 37.47
N ALA A 187 -24.03 -4.88 38.26
CA ALA A 187 -24.10 -4.74 39.71
C ALA A 187 -22.98 -3.81 40.21
N ILE A 188 -23.12 -3.33 41.45
CA ILE A 188 -22.10 -2.56 42.16
C ILE A 188 -21.87 -3.23 43.51
N HIS A 189 -20.61 -3.47 43.86
CA HIS A 189 -20.26 -4.03 45.17
C HIS A 189 -20.52 -2.98 46.27
N GLY A 190 -21.27 -3.35 47.32
CA GLY A 190 -21.68 -2.42 48.38
C GLY A 190 -20.52 -1.75 49.11
N ASP A 191 -19.47 -2.51 49.45
CA ASP A 191 -18.34 -1.98 50.22
C ASP A 191 -17.22 -1.37 49.37
N THR A 192 -16.81 -2.04 48.28
CA THR A 192 -15.66 -1.63 47.46
C THR A 192 -16.03 -0.64 46.35
N GLY A 193 -17.32 -0.55 46.00
CA GLY A 193 -17.80 0.22 44.86
C GLY A 193 -17.38 -0.36 43.50
N GLU A 194 -16.89 -1.60 43.44
CA GLU A 194 -16.53 -2.26 42.18
C GLU A 194 -17.76 -2.44 41.28
N ILE A 195 -17.66 -2.00 40.03
CA ILE A 195 -18.72 -1.98 39.03
C ILE A 195 -18.54 -3.16 38.09
N LEU A 196 -19.60 -3.95 37.86
CA LEU A 196 -19.56 -5.07 36.91
C LEU A 196 -20.12 -4.68 35.54
N LEU A 197 -19.32 -4.93 34.49
CA LEU A 197 -19.70 -4.74 33.09
C LEU A 197 -19.69 -6.07 32.35
N ASP A 198 -20.65 -6.29 31.45
CA ASP A 198 -20.73 -7.52 30.65
C ASP A 198 -19.75 -7.48 29.47
N LEU A 199 -18.75 -8.38 29.49
CA LEU A 199 -17.74 -8.48 28.44
C LEU A 199 -18.32 -9.06 27.14
N LYS A 200 -19.36 -9.90 27.21
CA LYS A 200 -20.01 -10.41 26.00
C LYS A 200 -20.73 -9.27 25.26
N ASP A 201 -21.46 -8.42 25.99
CA ASP A 201 -22.05 -7.21 25.38
C ASP A 201 -20.92 -6.34 24.80
N PHE A 202 -19.89 -6.04 25.60
CA PHE A 202 -18.83 -5.15 25.16
C PHE A 202 -18.06 -5.64 23.94
N LEU A 203 -17.54 -6.88 23.93
CA LEU A 203 -16.62 -7.33 22.88
C LEU A 203 -17.33 -7.84 21.62
N ILE A 204 -18.53 -8.42 21.76
CA ILE A 204 -19.25 -9.06 20.65
C ILE A 204 -20.38 -8.14 20.15
N SER A 205 -21.31 -7.78 21.03
CA SER A 205 -22.51 -7.03 20.61
C SER A 205 -22.21 -5.59 20.20
N ARG A 206 -21.21 -4.95 20.84
CA ARG A 206 -20.80 -3.57 20.50
C ARG A 206 -19.68 -3.48 19.47
N ASP A 207 -19.00 -4.60 19.18
CA ASP A 207 -17.84 -4.69 18.27
C ASP A 207 -16.90 -3.46 18.35
N PRO A 208 -16.16 -3.28 19.47
CA PRO A 208 -15.31 -2.12 19.68
C PRO A 208 -14.11 -2.09 18.70
N ALA A 209 -13.80 -3.21 18.04
CA ALA A 209 -12.83 -3.28 16.95
C ALA A 209 -13.38 -2.74 15.61
N ASN A 210 -14.72 -2.71 15.47
CA ASN A 210 -15.45 -2.28 14.28
C ASN A 210 -15.09 -3.10 13.03
N LEU A 211 -14.97 -4.42 13.17
CA LEU A 211 -14.47 -5.35 12.15
C LEU A 211 -15.15 -5.19 10.79
N SER A 212 -16.48 -5.06 10.81
CA SER A 212 -17.27 -4.94 9.57
C SER A 212 -16.91 -3.69 8.76
N ALA A 213 -16.60 -2.57 9.42
CA ALA A 213 -16.17 -1.35 8.76
C ALA A 213 -14.66 -1.29 8.49
N GLN A 214 -13.88 -2.18 9.11
CA GLN A 214 -12.43 -2.33 8.85
C GLN A 214 -12.18 -3.13 7.58
N PHE A 215 -13.01 -4.14 7.30
CA PHE A 215 -12.86 -5.03 6.16
C PHE A 215 -14.10 -5.04 5.25
N PRO A 216 -14.62 -3.88 4.80
CA PRO A 216 -15.86 -3.84 4.02
C PRO A 216 -15.74 -4.57 2.67
N TRP A 217 -14.54 -4.63 2.09
CA TRP A 217 -14.24 -5.33 0.83
C TRP A 217 -14.24 -6.85 0.99
N ALA A 218 -13.70 -7.36 2.10
CA ALA A 218 -13.64 -8.81 2.37
C ALA A 218 -14.96 -9.32 2.95
N LEU A 219 -15.58 -8.55 3.84
CA LEU A 219 -16.79 -8.95 4.54
C LEU A 219 -18.05 -8.65 3.73
N GLY A 220 -18.07 -7.66 2.84
CA GLY A 220 -19.17 -7.43 1.90
C GLY A 220 -20.56 -7.46 2.56
N SER A 221 -21.29 -8.58 2.37
CA SER A 221 -22.62 -8.80 2.94
C SER A 221 -22.67 -9.75 4.15
N TYR A 222 -21.53 -10.20 4.66
CA TYR A 222 -21.41 -10.87 5.95
C TYR A 222 -21.65 -9.85 7.08
N ALA A 223 -22.39 -10.27 8.11
CA ALA A 223 -22.63 -9.50 9.31
C ALA A 223 -22.25 -10.33 10.55
N VAL A 224 -21.80 -9.64 11.60
CA VAL A 224 -21.53 -10.27 12.91
C VAL A 224 -22.83 -10.85 13.46
N SER A 225 -22.79 -12.12 13.84
CA SER A 225 -23.87 -12.86 14.48
C SER A 225 -23.52 -13.11 15.94
N ALA A 226 -24.23 -12.45 16.85
CA ALA A 226 -24.06 -12.65 18.29
C ALA A 226 -24.40 -14.08 18.75
N GLU A 227 -25.24 -14.80 18.01
CA GLU A 227 -25.59 -16.20 18.26
C GLU A 227 -24.43 -17.14 17.90
N ALA A 228 -23.74 -16.87 16.79
CA ALA A 228 -22.56 -17.63 16.36
C ALA A 228 -21.26 -17.23 17.08
N SER A 229 -21.32 -16.19 17.93
CA SER A 229 -20.16 -15.62 18.62
C SER A 229 -20.08 -16.04 20.08
N TYR A 230 -18.87 -16.20 20.60
CA TYR A 230 -18.63 -16.57 22.00
C TYR A 230 -17.28 -16.08 22.54
N LEU A 231 -17.15 -16.01 23.86
CA LEU A 231 -15.94 -15.60 24.55
C LEU A 231 -14.92 -16.75 24.61
N GLY A 232 -13.66 -16.41 24.34
CA GLY A 232 -12.51 -17.29 24.45
C GLY A 232 -11.75 -17.11 25.78
N PRO A 233 -10.50 -17.61 25.86
CA PRO A 233 -9.67 -17.52 27.05
C PRO A 233 -9.49 -16.09 27.59
N VAL A 234 -9.34 -15.99 28.92
CA VAL A 234 -9.06 -14.75 29.64
C VAL A 234 -7.75 -14.89 30.39
N LYS A 235 -6.82 -13.95 30.18
CA LYS A 235 -5.58 -13.85 30.96
C LYS A 235 -5.53 -12.48 31.63
N ALA A 236 -5.20 -12.47 32.92
CA ALA A 236 -5.12 -11.24 33.71
C ALA A 236 -3.72 -11.11 34.34
N PHE A 237 -3.09 -9.96 34.12
CA PHE A 237 -1.75 -9.64 34.61
C PHE A 237 -1.78 -8.29 35.34
N PRO A 238 -0.75 -7.92 36.12
CA PRO A 238 -0.77 -6.68 36.89
C PRO A 238 -1.06 -5.40 36.09
N ASN A 239 -0.57 -5.32 34.84
CA ASN A 239 -0.63 -4.11 34.02
C ASN A 239 -1.47 -4.24 32.74
N ASN A 240 -2.01 -5.41 32.45
CA ASN A 240 -2.86 -5.67 31.28
C ASN A 240 -3.81 -6.85 31.51
N ILE A 241 -4.85 -6.93 30.69
CA ILE A 241 -5.68 -8.11 30.51
C ILE A 241 -5.73 -8.46 29.02
N GLU A 242 -5.75 -9.76 28.74
CA GLU A 242 -5.91 -10.31 27.39
C GLU A 242 -7.23 -11.06 27.33
N LEU A 243 -8.11 -10.61 26.43
CA LEU A 243 -9.46 -11.13 26.26
C LEU A 243 -9.62 -11.64 24.84
N GLU A 244 -10.09 -12.88 24.66
CA GLU A 244 -10.41 -13.40 23.33
C GLU A 244 -11.92 -13.42 23.09
N ALA A 245 -12.35 -13.05 21.89
CA ALA A 245 -13.69 -13.31 21.40
C ALA A 245 -13.61 -14.04 20.06
N VAL A 246 -14.43 -15.05 19.89
CA VAL A 246 -14.68 -15.70 18.61
C VAL A 246 -15.89 -15.01 17.99
N MET A 247 -15.63 -14.20 16.97
CA MET A 247 -16.62 -13.41 16.24
C MET A 247 -17.15 -14.25 15.08
N GLY A 248 -18.41 -14.66 15.18
CA GLY A 248 -19.10 -15.40 14.13
C GLY A 248 -19.72 -14.46 13.12
N PHE A 249 -19.49 -14.73 11.84
CA PHE A 249 -20.04 -14.01 10.70
C PHE A 249 -21.03 -14.90 9.95
N SER A 250 -22.17 -14.32 9.59
CA SER A 250 -23.20 -15.00 8.80
C SER A 250 -23.72 -14.06 7.71
N GLY A 251 -24.18 -14.61 6.60
CA GLY A 251 -24.51 -13.83 5.40
C GLY A 251 -23.50 -14.11 4.30
N GLY A 252 -23.31 -13.20 3.34
CA GLY A 252 -22.15 -13.28 2.43
C GLY A 252 -22.25 -14.15 1.17
N GLY A 253 -23.19 -15.09 1.10
CA GLY A 253 -23.30 -16.03 -0.03
C GLY A 253 -24.06 -15.53 -1.28
N SER A 254 -24.33 -14.23 -1.43
CA SER A 254 -25.16 -13.75 -2.54
C SER A 254 -24.37 -13.65 -3.85
N THR A 255 -24.51 -14.63 -4.72
CA THR A 255 -23.95 -14.66 -6.09
C THR A 255 -24.51 -13.54 -7.01
N THR A 256 -25.46 -12.74 -6.53
CA THR A 256 -26.08 -11.63 -7.25
C THR A 256 -25.46 -10.27 -6.97
N SER A 257 -24.54 -10.16 -6.01
CA SER A 257 -23.81 -8.90 -5.79
C SER A 257 -22.66 -8.78 -6.78
N PRO A 258 -22.61 -7.73 -7.61
CA PRO A 258 -21.52 -7.51 -8.56
C PRO A 258 -20.25 -6.98 -7.87
N PHE A 259 -20.32 -6.74 -6.55
CA PHE A 259 -19.24 -6.27 -5.70
C PHE A 259 -18.80 -7.31 -4.65
N SER A 260 -19.30 -8.55 -4.74
CA SER A 260 -18.83 -9.63 -3.86
C SER A 260 -17.48 -10.13 -4.35
N LEU A 261 -16.40 -9.69 -3.71
CA LEU A 261 -15.17 -10.47 -3.63
C LEU A 261 -15.53 -11.77 -2.91
N GLY A 262 -15.67 -12.88 -3.63
CA GLY A 262 -15.91 -14.17 -2.99
C GLY A 262 -14.71 -14.54 -2.11
N LEU A 263 -14.97 -14.95 -0.86
CA LEU A 263 -13.95 -15.54 0.01
C LEU A 263 -13.72 -16.98 -0.45
N SER A 264 -12.67 -17.18 -1.23
CA SER A 264 -12.34 -18.44 -1.92
C SER A 264 -11.81 -19.53 -1.00
N SER A 265 -11.23 -19.15 0.14
CA SER A 265 -10.68 -20.09 1.12
C SER A 265 -11.75 -20.74 2.01
N LEU A 266 -12.98 -20.21 1.99
CA LEU A 266 -14.08 -20.74 2.79
C LEU A 266 -14.63 -22.05 2.19
N PRO A 267 -14.69 -23.14 2.97
CA PRO A 267 -15.34 -24.36 2.53
C PRO A 267 -16.87 -24.22 2.33
N ASP A 268 -17.51 -23.30 3.05
CA ASP A 268 -18.95 -22.99 2.96
C ASP A 268 -19.16 -21.48 3.14
N SER A 269 -19.71 -20.80 2.14
CA SER A 269 -19.84 -19.35 2.10
C SER A 269 -21.02 -18.80 2.91
N ARG A 270 -21.69 -19.61 3.73
CA ARG A 270 -22.83 -19.14 4.56
C ARG A 270 -22.39 -18.43 5.84
N GLY A 271 -21.15 -18.68 6.28
CA GLY A 271 -20.61 -18.08 7.49
C GLY A 271 -19.28 -18.69 7.92
N PHE A 272 -18.58 -17.98 8.80
CA PHE A 272 -17.27 -18.35 9.33
C PHE A 272 -17.01 -17.64 10.65
N ASN A 273 -15.92 -17.99 11.34
CA ASN A 273 -15.53 -17.37 12.60
C ASN A 273 -14.15 -16.72 12.48
N LEU A 274 -13.96 -15.57 13.14
CA LEU A 274 -12.66 -14.96 13.37
C LEU A 274 -12.39 -14.88 14.88
N ARG A 275 -11.22 -15.35 15.32
CA ARG A 275 -10.73 -15.11 16.68
C ARG A 275 -10.10 -13.74 16.73
N VAL A 276 -10.60 -12.89 17.62
CA VAL A 276 -10.08 -11.56 17.86
C VAL A 276 -9.60 -11.49 19.30
N ARG A 277 -8.36 -11.04 19.46
CA ARG A 277 -7.79 -10.76 20.78
C ARG A 277 -7.86 -9.28 21.05
N TYR A 278 -8.36 -8.96 22.23
CA TYR A 278 -8.42 -7.62 22.77
C TYR A 278 -7.47 -7.49 23.96
N SER A 279 -6.50 -6.58 23.85
CA SER A 279 -5.65 -6.20 24.97
C SER A 279 -6.13 -4.88 25.56
N LEU A 280 -6.30 -4.86 26.88
CA LEU A 280 -6.50 -3.64 27.65
C LEU A 280 -5.31 -3.47 28.60
N SER A 281 -4.52 -2.41 28.41
CA SER A 281 -3.33 -2.17 29.22
C SER A 281 -3.32 -0.77 29.84
N ALA A 282 -2.67 -0.67 31.00
CA ALA A 282 -2.26 0.63 31.51
C ALA A 282 -1.20 1.23 30.58
N ILE A 283 -1.14 2.57 30.51
CA ILE A 283 -0.03 3.28 29.84
C ILE A 283 1.16 3.30 30.80
N PRO A 284 2.31 2.68 30.44
CA PRO A 284 3.51 2.74 31.26
C PRO A 284 3.94 4.18 31.52
N LYS A 285 4.50 4.42 32.71
CA LYS A 285 5.04 5.73 33.09
C LYS A 285 6.55 5.62 33.25
N HIS A 286 7.28 6.05 32.23
CA HIS A 286 8.74 6.16 32.29
C HIS A 286 9.11 7.63 32.56
N PRO A 287 9.45 8.00 33.81
CA PRO A 287 9.66 9.41 34.19
C PRO A 287 10.84 10.07 33.47
N THR A 288 11.79 9.28 32.98
CA THR A 288 12.95 9.74 32.20
C THR A 288 12.76 9.58 30.70
N PHE A 289 11.64 9.02 30.23
CA PHE A 289 11.30 9.07 28.81
C PHE A 289 10.97 10.51 28.42
N HIS A 290 11.59 10.95 27.32
CA HIS A 290 11.40 12.28 26.78
C HIS A 290 11.05 12.16 25.31
N ALA A 291 9.86 12.66 24.98
CA ALA A 291 9.39 12.75 23.61
C ALA A 291 10.39 13.56 22.76
N ARG A 292 10.75 13.04 21.58
CA ARG A 292 11.74 13.64 20.69
C ARG A 292 11.03 14.32 19.54
N GLN A 293 11.32 15.59 19.30
CA GLN A 293 10.74 16.30 18.16
C GLN A 293 11.18 15.68 16.85
N ALA A 294 10.26 15.60 15.90
CA ALA A 294 10.54 15.15 14.55
C ALA A 294 11.33 16.21 13.75
N ASP A 295 12.20 15.73 12.87
CA ASP A 295 12.90 16.50 11.86
C ASP A 295 12.59 15.86 10.51
N GLU A 296 12.08 16.63 9.56
CA GLU A 296 11.58 16.09 8.28
C GLU A 296 12.66 15.45 7.42
N ARG A 297 13.94 15.73 7.71
CA ARG A 297 15.09 15.16 7.01
C ARG A 297 15.36 13.70 7.42
N VAL A 298 14.81 13.25 8.56
CA VAL A 298 15.02 11.91 9.11
C VAL A 298 13.69 11.15 9.15
N GLY A 299 13.62 10.00 8.49
CA GLY A 299 12.38 9.29 8.24
C GLY A 299 11.83 8.52 9.42
N TYR A 300 11.16 9.20 10.36
CA TYR A 300 10.44 8.58 11.47
C TYR A 300 8.92 8.69 11.35
N PHE A 301 8.20 7.65 11.76
CA PHE A 301 6.77 7.74 12.07
C PHE A 301 6.56 8.73 13.21
N ILE A 302 5.40 9.40 13.21
CA ILE A 302 5.14 10.48 14.16
C ILE A 302 3.77 10.40 14.82
N THR A 303 3.75 10.85 16.07
CA THR A 303 2.53 11.24 16.78
C THR A 303 2.48 12.76 16.78
N ALA A 304 1.36 13.34 16.34
CA ALA A 304 1.21 14.78 16.21
C ALA A 304 -0.01 15.34 16.96
N TYR A 305 0.08 16.60 17.39
CA TYR A 305 -1.05 17.36 17.92
C TYR A 305 -0.94 18.84 17.57
N ARG A 306 -2.08 19.51 17.52
CA ARG A 306 -2.20 20.95 17.34
C ARG A 306 -2.28 21.64 18.70
N SER A 307 -1.51 22.71 18.86
CA SER A 307 -1.48 23.59 20.04
C SER A 307 -1.75 25.03 19.57
N PRO A 308 -3.03 25.40 19.38
CA PRO A 308 -3.39 26.76 18.98
C PRO A 308 -2.96 27.77 20.03
N GLY A 309 -2.27 28.84 19.64
CA GLY A 309 -1.83 29.89 20.56
C GLY A 309 -0.39 29.78 21.06
N ARG A 310 0.45 28.92 20.46
CA ARG A 310 1.91 28.92 20.69
C ARG A 310 2.54 30.26 20.27
N PRO A 311 3.05 31.08 21.21
CA PRO A 311 3.64 32.37 20.86
C PRO A 311 4.91 32.18 20.01
N GLY A 312 5.02 32.90 18.90
CA GLY A 312 6.25 32.98 18.10
C GLY A 312 6.53 31.83 17.13
N ILE A 313 5.60 30.88 16.94
CA ILE A 313 5.74 29.77 15.98
C ILE A 313 4.59 29.83 14.98
N SER A 314 4.89 29.84 13.68
CA SER A 314 3.89 29.86 12.59
C SER A 314 3.20 28.51 12.39
N ASP A 315 3.90 27.41 12.67
CA ASP A 315 3.35 26.05 12.63
C ASP A 315 2.67 25.71 13.98
N PRO A 316 1.33 25.52 14.02
CA PRO A 316 0.63 25.17 15.25
C PRO A 316 0.80 23.70 15.65
N PHE A 317 1.50 22.88 14.87
CA PHE A 317 1.69 21.47 15.14
C PHE A 317 2.93 21.16 15.97
N VAL A 318 2.82 20.10 16.75
CA VAL A 318 3.91 19.47 17.49
C VAL A 318 3.98 18.04 17.02
N ARG A 319 5.17 17.58 16.64
CA ARG A 319 5.38 16.26 16.06
C ARG A 319 6.48 15.56 16.85
N TYR A 320 6.16 14.39 17.40
CA TYR A 320 7.13 13.54 18.10
C TYR A 320 7.38 12.27 17.30
N ILE A 321 8.65 11.88 17.18
CA ILE A 321 9.00 10.61 16.54
C ILE A 321 8.54 9.43 17.40
N HIS A 322 8.23 8.32 16.74
CA HIS A 322 8.04 7.04 17.39
C HIS A 322 9.39 6.45 17.78
N ARG A 323 9.59 6.11 19.06
CA ARG A 323 10.82 5.46 19.53
C ARG A 323 10.63 4.68 20.81
N TRP A 324 11.45 3.65 21.01
CA TRP A 324 11.53 2.92 22.27
C TRP A 324 12.16 3.74 23.40
N TYR A 325 11.74 3.43 24.62
CA TYR A 325 12.42 3.87 25.82
C TYR A 325 13.67 3.01 26.07
N LEU A 326 14.85 3.65 26.08
CA LEU A 326 16.12 3.01 26.40
C LEU A 326 16.94 3.92 27.30
N GLU A 327 17.48 3.35 28.37
CA GLU A 327 18.42 3.99 29.27
C GLU A 327 19.68 3.16 29.39
N LYS A 328 20.84 3.81 29.34
CA LYS A 328 22.11 3.14 29.58
C LYS A 328 22.18 2.61 31.01
N GLN A 329 22.75 1.42 31.15
CA GLN A 329 23.13 0.89 32.46
C GLN A 329 24.20 1.77 33.13
N ASP A 330 25.22 2.19 32.39
CA ASP A 330 26.17 3.24 32.78
C ASP A 330 25.93 4.51 31.92
N PRO A 331 25.25 5.54 32.46
CA PRO A 331 25.00 6.80 31.74
C PRO A 331 26.26 7.58 31.36
N ALA A 332 27.39 7.37 32.05
CA ALA A 332 28.63 8.09 31.81
C ALA A 332 29.50 7.43 30.71
N ALA A 333 29.29 6.13 30.44
CA ALA A 333 30.03 5.43 29.41
C ALA A 333 29.60 5.84 27.99
N ALA A 334 30.58 5.95 27.08
CA ALA A 334 30.32 6.22 25.66
C ALA A 334 29.45 5.12 25.04
N LEU A 335 29.76 3.87 25.38
CA LEU A 335 29.03 2.66 25.01
C LEU A 335 28.62 1.91 26.29
N SER A 336 27.35 1.57 26.43
CA SER A 336 26.82 0.78 27.54
C SER A 336 25.63 -0.03 27.06
N PRO A 337 25.40 -1.26 27.58
CA PRO A 337 24.13 -1.92 27.37
C PRO A 337 22.99 -1.11 27.99
N PRO A 338 21.75 -1.26 27.48
CA PRO A 338 20.59 -0.68 28.13
C PRO A 338 20.31 -1.39 29.46
N LYS A 339 19.61 -0.73 30.37
CA LYS A 339 19.10 -1.37 31.60
C LYS A 339 18.16 -2.54 31.28
N GLU A 340 17.31 -2.34 30.27
CA GLU A 340 16.40 -3.35 29.74
C GLU A 340 16.58 -3.39 28.22
N PRO A 341 17.07 -4.50 27.64
CA PRO A 341 17.17 -4.65 26.19
C PRO A 341 15.79 -4.86 25.56
N LEU A 342 15.67 -4.48 24.28
CA LEU A 342 14.49 -4.80 23.47
C LEU A 342 14.55 -6.28 23.10
N VAL A 343 13.66 -7.09 23.68
CA VAL A 343 13.61 -8.53 23.41
C VAL A 343 12.57 -8.81 22.33
N PHE A 344 13.01 -9.39 21.21
CA PHE A 344 12.13 -9.91 20.16
C PHE A 344 12.10 -11.44 20.20
N TRP A 345 10.90 -12.02 20.12
CA TRP A 345 10.69 -13.45 20.11
C TRP A 345 10.33 -13.94 18.72
N VAL A 346 11.12 -14.85 18.16
CA VAL A 346 10.73 -15.60 16.95
C VAL A 346 9.68 -16.61 17.35
N GLU A 347 8.49 -16.54 16.75
CA GLU A 347 7.37 -17.44 17.04
C GLU A 347 7.76 -18.91 16.84
N ASN A 348 7.21 -19.81 17.64
CA ASN A 348 7.50 -21.25 17.60
C ASN A 348 6.90 -21.97 16.37
N THR A 349 5.95 -21.35 15.66
CA THR A 349 5.40 -21.83 14.38
C THR A 349 6.32 -21.56 13.19
N THR A 350 7.30 -20.66 13.34
CA THR A 350 8.28 -20.34 12.30
C THR A 350 9.11 -21.59 11.97
N PRO A 351 9.23 -21.99 10.68
CA PRO A 351 10.05 -23.13 10.27
C PRO A 351 11.51 -22.98 10.73
N VAL A 352 12.12 -24.09 11.17
CA VAL A 352 13.42 -24.09 11.84
C VAL A 352 14.54 -23.54 10.94
N GLU A 353 14.47 -23.86 9.66
CA GLU A 353 15.40 -23.44 8.62
C GLU A 353 15.44 -21.92 8.39
N TYR A 354 14.40 -21.17 8.78
CA TYR A 354 14.31 -19.72 8.57
C TYR A 354 14.61 -18.90 9.83
N ARG A 355 14.56 -19.52 11.02
CA ARG A 355 14.75 -18.85 12.32
C ARG A 355 16.08 -18.10 12.40
N ALA A 356 17.15 -18.67 11.84
CA ALA A 356 18.48 -18.05 11.85
C ALA A 356 18.53 -16.77 11.01
N ALA A 357 18.01 -16.79 9.77
CA ALA A 357 17.95 -15.58 8.93
C ALA A 357 17.07 -14.50 9.55
N ILE A 358 15.92 -14.86 10.12
CA ILE A 358 15.06 -13.91 10.84
C ILE A 358 15.83 -13.28 12.00
N ALA A 359 16.46 -14.10 12.86
CA ALA A 359 17.24 -13.59 13.98
C ALA A 359 18.42 -12.70 13.55
N ASP A 360 19.12 -13.06 12.46
CA ASP A 360 20.20 -12.25 11.89
C ASP A 360 19.70 -10.86 11.47
N GLY A 361 18.56 -10.78 10.76
CA GLY A 361 17.96 -9.53 10.30
C GLY A 361 17.61 -8.58 11.46
N VAL A 362 17.09 -9.12 12.57
CA VAL A 362 16.87 -8.33 13.80
C VAL A 362 18.20 -7.85 14.40
N ASN A 363 19.20 -8.74 14.46
CA ASN A 363 20.48 -8.47 15.09
C ASN A 363 21.31 -7.41 14.37
N TRP A 364 21.11 -7.19 13.07
CA TRP A 364 21.80 -6.14 12.32
C TRP A 364 21.63 -4.75 12.95
N TRP A 365 20.47 -4.48 13.55
CA TRP A 365 20.16 -3.19 14.19
C TRP A 365 21.03 -2.89 15.42
N ASN A 366 21.66 -3.88 16.04
CA ASN A 366 22.61 -3.61 17.14
C ASN A 366 23.79 -2.73 16.67
N ALA A 367 24.26 -2.86 15.43
CA ALA A 367 25.30 -1.99 14.88
C ALA A 367 24.85 -0.52 14.76
N ALA A 368 23.56 -0.29 14.50
CA ALA A 368 22.96 1.04 14.48
C ALA A 368 22.85 1.62 15.90
N PHE A 369 22.46 0.79 16.87
CA PHE A 369 22.37 1.20 18.27
C PHE A 369 23.73 1.50 18.92
N GLU A 370 24.81 0.85 18.48
CA GLU A 370 26.17 1.21 18.90
C GLU A 370 26.49 2.65 18.52
N ARG A 371 26.04 3.12 17.34
CA ARG A 371 26.15 4.54 16.97
C ARG A 371 25.41 5.42 17.95
N ALA A 372 24.22 5.04 18.40
CA ALA A 372 23.46 5.77 19.43
C ALA A 372 24.10 5.70 20.84
N GLY A 373 25.07 4.81 21.06
CA GLY A 373 25.79 4.64 22.33
C GLY A 373 25.38 3.40 23.13
N PHE A 374 24.60 2.49 22.54
CA PHE A 374 24.11 1.28 23.19
C PHE A 374 24.76 0.02 22.60
N THR A 375 25.34 -0.83 23.44
CA THR A 375 25.78 -2.17 23.03
C THR A 375 24.68 -3.18 23.33
N GLN A 376 24.40 -4.13 22.43
CA GLN A 376 23.37 -5.15 22.67
C GLN A 376 22.01 -4.54 23.08
N ALA A 377 21.58 -3.50 22.35
CA ALA A 377 20.30 -2.86 22.59
C ALA A 377 19.12 -3.80 22.32
N ILE A 378 19.30 -4.71 21.35
CA ILE A 378 18.32 -5.71 20.95
C ILE A 378 18.83 -7.11 21.29
N ASP A 379 17.93 -7.94 21.81
CA ASP A 379 18.12 -9.36 22.06
C ASP A 379 17.05 -10.15 21.31
N VAL A 380 17.43 -11.28 20.70
CA VAL A 380 16.53 -12.12 19.90
C VAL A 380 16.45 -13.50 20.53
N ARG A 381 15.24 -13.97 20.78
CA ARG A 381 15.00 -15.25 21.46
C ARG A 381 14.04 -16.12 20.65
N GLN A 382 14.19 -17.43 20.79
CA GLN A 382 13.21 -18.37 20.26
C GLN A 382 12.07 -18.55 21.26
N MET A 383 10.83 -18.36 20.83
CA MET A 383 9.65 -18.71 21.63
C MET A 383 9.67 -20.23 21.91
N PRO A 384 9.53 -20.67 23.17
CA PRO A 384 9.44 -22.09 23.50
C PRO A 384 8.18 -22.73 22.93
N ASP A 385 8.25 -24.00 22.51
CA ASP A 385 7.08 -24.75 22.01
C ASP A 385 5.98 -24.92 23.08
N ASN A 386 6.36 -24.87 24.36
CA ASN A 386 5.47 -25.00 25.52
C ASN A 386 5.16 -23.65 26.20
N ALA A 387 5.36 -22.53 25.50
CA ALA A 387 5.02 -21.21 26.03
C ALA A 387 3.53 -21.15 26.44
N ASP A 388 3.27 -20.60 27.62
CA ASP A 388 1.93 -20.41 28.19
C ASP A 388 1.34 -19.01 27.93
N TRP A 389 2.15 -18.12 27.34
CA TRP A 389 1.75 -16.81 26.82
C TRP A 389 1.47 -16.89 25.33
N ASP A 390 0.83 -15.84 24.80
CA ASP A 390 0.36 -15.81 23.42
C ASP A 390 1.09 -14.73 22.63
N PRO A 391 1.33 -14.92 21.33
CA PRO A 391 1.97 -13.91 20.50
C PRO A 391 1.37 -12.50 20.55
N ALA A 392 0.05 -12.34 20.73
CA ALA A 392 -0.58 -11.00 20.85
C ALA A 392 -0.60 -10.45 22.28
N ASP A 393 0.10 -11.09 23.22
CA ASP A 393 0.25 -10.59 24.57
C ASP A 393 1.23 -9.42 24.59
N VAL A 394 0.72 -8.25 24.92
CA VAL A 394 1.40 -6.95 24.81
C VAL A 394 2.64 -6.75 25.70
N ARG A 395 3.05 -7.80 26.39
CA ARG A 395 4.26 -7.89 27.21
C ARG A 395 5.45 -8.42 26.41
N TYR A 396 5.23 -8.94 25.20
CA TYR A 396 6.24 -9.58 24.37
C TYR A 396 6.23 -8.96 22.98
N ASN A 397 7.40 -8.60 22.45
CA ASN A 397 7.51 -8.27 21.04
C ASN A 397 7.72 -9.58 20.26
N VAL A 398 6.87 -9.87 19.29
CA VAL A 398 6.87 -11.16 18.61
C VAL A 398 6.98 -11.00 17.11
N ILE A 399 7.82 -11.83 16.50
CA ILE A 399 7.93 -12.00 15.05
C ILE A 399 7.11 -13.24 14.70
N ARG A 400 5.95 -12.98 14.13
CA ARG A 400 4.89 -13.93 13.85
C ARG A 400 5.03 -14.48 12.45
N TRP A 401 4.75 -15.77 12.28
CA TRP A 401 4.75 -16.44 10.98
C TRP A 401 3.29 -16.73 10.60
N SER A 402 2.77 -15.97 9.63
CA SER A 402 1.38 -16.06 9.17
C SER A 402 1.34 -16.57 7.74
N ASP A 403 0.28 -17.26 7.33
CA ASP A 403 0.16 -17.81 5.98
C ASP A 403 -1.06 -17.23 5.26
N SER A 404 -0.90 -16.98 3.97
CA SER A 404 -1.94 -16.46 3.08
C SER A 404 -1.94 -17.16 1.72
N LEU A 405 -3.10 -17.20 1.06
CA LEU A 405 -3.20 -17.61 -0.34
C LEU A 405 -2.53 -16.59 -1.26
N TYR A 406 -2.62 -15.31 -0.90
CA TYR A 406 -2.04 -14.18 -1.61
C TYR A 406 -1.56 -13.17 -0.58
N PRO A 407 -0.27 -12.81 -0.56
CA PRO A 407 0.23 -11.85 0.40
C PRO A 407 -0.29 -10.45 0.02
N TRP A 408 -0.91 -9.78 0.99
CA TRP A 408 -1.22 -8.37 0.85
C TRP A 408 0.04 -7.50 1.05
N ALA A 409 1.01 -8.02 1.81
CA ALA A 409 2.36 -7.53 1.95
C ALA A 409 3.28 -8.71 2.30
N SER A 410 4.58 -8.65 1.95
CA SER A 410 5.56 -9.68 2.33
C SER A 410 5.80 -9.73 3.85
N GLY A 411 5.65 -8.59 4.51
CA GLY A 411 5.76 -8.42 5.94
C GLY A 411 4.97 -7.19 6.39
N LEU A 412 4.78 -7.08 7.70
CA LEU A 412 4.18 -5.92 8.35
C LEU A 412 4.82 -5.71 9.73
N GLY A 413 5.33 -4.52 10.00
CA GLY A 413 5.92 -4.14 11.29
C GLY A 413 5.04 -3.19 12.10
N PRO A 414 3.87 -3.61 12.62
CA PRO A 414 3.04 -2.75 13.46
C PRO A 414 3.66 -2.59 14.85
N ALA A 415 3.54 -1.38 15.38
CA ALA A 415 4.00 -1.04 16.73
C ALA A 415 2.90 -0.30 17.48
N ARG A 416 2.70 -0.64 18.75
CA ARG A 416 1.83 0.11 19.65
C ARG A 416 2.58 1.33 20.16
N VAL A 417 1.94 2.49 20.07
CA VAL A 417 2.55 3.76 20.44
C VAL A 417 1.70 4.50 21.45
N ASN A 418 2.33 5.07 22.47
CA ASN A 418 1.70 6.04 23.35
C ASN A 418 1.33 7.32 22.56
N PRO A 419 0.05 7.59 22.30
CA PRO A 419 -0.38 8.70 21.43
C PRO A 419 -0.16 10.08 22.06
N LEU A 420 0.31 10.13 23.31
CA LEU A 420 0.67 11.37 23.98
C LEU A 420 2.15 11.73 23.80
N THR A 421 3.03 10.73 23.69
CA THR A 421 4.48 10.93 23.79
C THR A 421 5.27 10.42 22.58
N GLY A 422 4.71 9.55 21.74
CA GLY A 422 5.45 8.86 20.67
C GLY A 422 6.31 7.69 21.19
N GLU A 423 6.10 7.25 22.43
CA GLU A 423 6.81 6.09 22.97
C GLU A 423 6.27 4.79 22.37
N ILE A 424 7.15 3.97 21.80
CA ILE A 424 6.80 2.61 21.37
C ILE A 424 6.78 1.71 22.60
N LEU A 425 5.71 0.93 22.75
CA LEU A 425 5.43 0.14 23.94
C LEU A 425 5.47 -1.37 23.68
N ASP A 426 5.23 -1.79 22.44
CA ASP A 426 5.06 -3.18 22.03
C ASP A 426 5.07 -3.27 20.49
N ALA A 427 5.42 -4.44 19.94
CA ALA A 427 5.54 -4.69 18.51
C ALA A 427 5.18 -6.13 18.12
N ASP A 428 4.31 -6.27 17.11
CA ASP A 428 3.79 -7.54 16.59
C ASP A 428 4.18 -7.70 15.10
N ILE A 429 5.44 -8.00 14.80
CA ILE A 429 5.90 -8.14 13.42
C ILE A 429 5.24 -9.37 12.79
N ILE A 430 4.74 -9.25 11.56
CA ILE A 430 4.18 -10.34 10.78
C ILE A 430 5.08 -10.57 9.57
N LEU A 431 5.55 -11.79 9.39
CA LEU A 431 6.17 -12.25 8.15
C LEU A 431 5.21 -13.23 7.47
N ASP A 432 4.91 -12.99 6.19
CA ASP A 432 4.02 -13.87 5.44
C ASP A 432 4.80 -15.07 4.89
N ALA A 433 4.33 -16.28 5.20
CA ALA A 433 4.90 -17.54 4.78
C ALA A 433 4.83 -17.75 3.26
N SER A 434 3.89 -17.09 2.58
CA SER A 434 3.74 -17.17 1.13
C SER A 434 4.99 -16.70 0.40
N ILE A 435 5.72 -15.74 0.97
CA ILE A 435 6.89 -15.16 0.31
C ILE A 435 7.97 -16.21 0.05
N VAL A 436 8.07 -17.23 0.91
CA VAL A 436 9.02 -18.33 0.71
C VAL A 436 8.61 -19.19 -0.48
N ARG A 437 7.31 -19.45 -0.66
CA ARG A 437 6.79 -20.16 -1.85
C ARG A 437 7.05 -19.36 -3.12
N ASP A 438 6.88 -18.04 -3.04
CA ASP A 438 7.14 -17.11 -4.15
C ASP A 438 8.62 -17.13 -4.55
N LEU A 439 9.52 -17.02 -3.56
CA LEU A 439 10.98 -17.11 -3.73
C LEU A 439 11.43 -18.49 -4.21
N ALA A 440 10.66 -19.55 -3.96
CA ALA A 440 10.97 -20.91 -4.40
C ALA A 440 10.45 -21.25 -5.81
N LEU A 441 9.70 -20.34 -6.46
CA LEU A 441 8.89 -20.61 -7.67
C LEU A 441 7.83 -21.70 -7.46
N GLU A 442 7.38 -21.91 -6.22
CA GLU A 442 6.26 -22.80 -5.89
C GLU A 442 4.91 -22.06 -6.04
N TYR A 443 4.95 -20.78 -6.45
CA TYR A 443 3.86 -19.83 -6.73
C TYR A 443 2.74 -20.37 -7.63
N ASP A 444 3.08 -21.28 -8.53
CA ASP A 444 2.29 -21.54 -9.73
C ASP A 444 0.90 -22.18 -9.47
N THR A 445 0.62 -22.74 -8.28
CA THR A 445 -0.66 -23.44 -8.01
C THR A 445 -1.71 -22.65 -7.22
N LEU A 446 -1.34 -21.66 -6.40
CA LEU A 446 -2.28 -21.01 -5.46
C LEU A 446 -2.63 -19.56 -5.80
N ALA A 447 -1.72 -18.82 -6.45
CA ALA A 447 -1.77 -17.36 -6.51
C ALA A 447 -2.23 -16.77 -7.86
N THR A 448 -2.61 -17.60 -8.83
CA THR A 448 -3.01 -17.13 -10.17
C THR A 448 -4.52 -17.18 -10.40
N GLY A 449 -5.29 -17.94 -9.61
CA GLY A 449 -6.74 -18.07 -9.82
C GLY A 449 -7.60 -16.91 -9.29
N ALA A 450 -7.12 -16.08 -8.36
CA ALA A 450 -7.83 -14.87 -7.91
C ALA A 450 -7.77 -13.69 -8.89
N THR A 451 -6.95 -13.76 -9.96
CA THR A 451 -7.01 -12.75 -11.04
C THR A 451 -8.34 -12.76 -11.82
N SER A 452 -9.25 -13.70 -11.50
CA SER A 452 -10.65 -13.70 -11.94
C SER A 452 -11.47 -12.48 -11.49
N MET A 453 -10.99 -11.71 -10.50
CA MET A 453 -11.66 -10.47 -10.04
C MET A 453 -11.65 -9.34 -11.08
N ALA A 454 -10.68 -9.31 -12.00
CA ALA A 454 -10.75 -8.47 -13.20
C ALA A 454 -11.37 -9.32 -14.31
N GLY A 455 -12.70 -9.34 -14.34
CA GLY A 455 -13.49 -10.20 -15.21
C GLY A 455 -13.13 -10.18 -16.71
N PRO A 456 -13.87 -10.93 -17.53
CA PRO A 456 -13.57 -11.24 -18.93
C PRO A 456 -13.41 -10.04 -19.91
N MET A 457 -13.44 -8.79 -19.43
CA MET A 457 -13.34 -7.57 -20.23
C MET A 457 -11.93 -7.24 -20.72
N ALA A 458 -10.86 -7.85 -20.16
CA ALA A 458 -9.47 -7.51 -20.50
C ALA A 458 -8.56 -8.70 -20.86
N GLY A 459 -9.09 -9.92 -20.99
CA GLY A 459 -8.28 -11.09 -21.33
C GLY A 459 -7.19 -11.44 -20.30
N GLY A 460 -7.39 -11.12 -19.02
CA GLY A 460 -6.47 -11.41 -17.91
C GLY A 460 -5.56 -10.26 -17.48
N LEU A 461 -5.77 -9.03 -17.96
CA LEU A 461 -5.00 -7.86 -17.55
C LEU A 461 -5.66 -7.19 -16.32
N SER A 462 -5.09 -7.43 -15.14
CA SER A 462 -5.53 -6.84 -13.87
C SER A 462 -5.00 -5.40 -13.72
N PRO A 463 -5.83 -4.44 -13.24
CA PRO A 463 -5.38 -3.07 -12.96
C PRO A 463 -4.39 -2.99 -11.78
N CYS A 464 -4.39 -3.95 -10.84
CA CYS A 464 -3.32 -4.14 -9.85
C CYS A 464 -2.44 -5.36 -10.20
N GLY A 465 -1.16 -5.32 -9.86
CA GLY A 465 -0.16 -6.35 -10.19
C GLY A 465 0.51 -6.14 -11.54
N HIS A 466 0.38 -4.94 -12.12
CA HIS A 466 1.14 -4.53 -13.30
C HIS A 466 1.72 -3.14 -13.06
N PRO A 467 3.02 -2.86 -13.31
CA PRO A 467 3.67 -1.64 -12.82
C PRO A 467 2.97 -0.34 -13.24
N LEU A 468 2.54 -0.27 -14.51
CA LEU A 468 1.82 0.89 -15.05
C LEU A 468 0.32 0.89 -14.70
N GLY A 469 -0.25 -0.26 -14.35
CA GLY A 469 -1.61 -0.41 -13.84
C GLY A 469 -1.69 0.08 -12.39
N ASP A 470 -0.74 -0.31 -11.55
CA ASP A 470 -0.66 0.16 -10.17
C ASP A 470 -0.50 1.68 -10.11
N ARG A 471 0.25 2.27 -11.06
CA ARG A 471 0.36 3.73 -11.22
C ARG A 471 -0.99 4.38 -11.52
N LEU A 472 -1.79 3.76 -12.39
CA LEU A 472 -3.14 4.22 -12.66
C LEU A 472 -4.00 4.11 -11.39
N MET A 473 -3.92 2.99 -10.66
CA MET A 473 -4.63 2.78 -9.41
C MET A 473 -4.21 3.78 -8.31
N ALA A 474 -2.93 4.13 -8.23
CA ALA A 474 -2.40 5.15 -7.31
C ALA A 474 -3.01 6.51 -7.59
N ARG A 475 -3.04 6.89 -8.86
CA ARG A 475 -3.66 8.14 -9.30
C ARG A 475 -5.15 8.19 -8.98
N LEU A 476 -5.88 7.10 -9.27
CA LEU A 476 -7.30 7.01 -8.98
C LEU A 476 -7.56 7.06 -7.47
N SER A 477 -6.73 6.40 -6.66
CA SER A 477 -6.84 6.39 -5.19
C SER A 477 -6.52 7.75 -4.57
N ALA A 478 -5.49 8.44 -5.07
CA ALA A 478 -5.10 9.78 -4.62
C ALA A 478 -6.16 10.85 -4.92
N SER A 479 -7.00 10.64 -5.93
CA SER A 479 -8.10 11.56 -6.27
C SER A 479 -9.32 11.45 -5.35
N THR A 480 -9.39 10.40 -4.52
CA THR A 480 -10.47 10.24 -3.53
C THR A 480 -10.11 10.96 -2.24
N ASP A 481 -10.95 11.93 -1.86
CA ASP A 481 -10.83 12.76 -0.66
C ASP A 481 -11.08 11.88 0.59
N ARG A 482 -10.13 11.01 0.94
CA ARG A 482 -10.27 10.13 2.12
C ARG A 482 -10.09 10.99 3.37
N PRO A 483 -11.06 11.01 4.30
CA PRO A 483 -10.84 11.56 5.61
C PRO A 483 -9.64 10.84 6.23
N ARG A 484 -8.65 11.60 6.70
CA ARG A 484 -7.56 11.08 7.55
C ARG A 484 -8.18 10.59 8.86
N THR A 485 -8.70 9.38 8.88
CA THR A 485 -9.22 8.74 10.09
C THR A 485 -8.06 8.30 10.98
N ASN A 486 -8.24 8.40 12.29
CA ASN A 486 -7.25 8.09 13.34
C ASN A 486 -6.87 6.61 13.47
N ALA A 487 -7.37 5.76 12.59
CA ALA A 487 -6.94 4.37 12.56
C ALA A 487 -5.51 4.32 11.99
N PRO A 488 -4.66 3.38 12.44
CA PRO A 488 -3.39 3.10 11.77
C PRO A 488 -3.64 3.03 10.26
N GLN A 489 -2.77 3.66 9.45
CA GLN A 489 -2.91 3.75 7.99
C GLN A 489 -3.46 2.43 7.46
N ARG A 490 -4.74 2.44 7.10
CA ARG A 490 -5.47 1.23 6.77
C ARG A 490 -5.04 0.85 5.38
N ILE A 491 -4.40 -0.30 5.33
CA ILE A 491 -3.94 -0.97 4.13
C ILE A 491 -5.00 -0.85 3.03
N ASP A 492 -4.62 -0.22 1.93
CA ASP A 492 -5.52 0.08 0.83
C ASP A 492 -5.14 -0.66 -0.46
N ALA A 493 -5.80 -0.29 -1.57
CA ALA A 493 -5.52 -0.91 -2.86
C ALA A 493 -4.06 -0.73 -3.30
N MET A 494 -3.34 0.29 -2.81
CA MET A 494 -1.93 0.53 -3.09
C MET A 494 -1.05 -0.46 -2.39
N ASP A 495 -1.32 -0.73 -1.12
CA ASP A 495 -0.59 -1.76 -0.38
C ASP A 495 -0.77 -3.14 -1.03
N TYR A 496 -1.99 -3.46 -1.50
CA TYR A 496 -2.24 -4.69 -2.25
C TYR A 496 -1.44 -4.77 -3.55
N CYS A 497 -1.53 -3.71 -4.36
CA CYS A 497 -0.79 -3.55 -5.60
C CYS A 497 0.73 -3.70 -5.34
N ALA A 498 1.24 -3.13 -4.23
CA ALA A 498 2.64 -3.23 -3.83
C ALA A 498 3.02 -4.65 -3.40
N GLY A 499 2.18 -5.34 -2.62
CA GLY A 499 2.36 -6.75 -2.24
C GLY A 499 2.48 -7.66 -3.46
N LEU A 500 1.54 -7.56 -4.40
CA LEU A 500 1.59 -8.31 -5.67
C LEU A 500 2.87 -8.03 -6.46
N ARG A 501 3.29 -6.77 -6.51
CA ARG A 501 4.51 -6.39 -7.21
C ARG A 501 5.75 -6.95 -6.53
N GLY A 502 5.79 -6.95 -5.20
CA GLY A 502 6.85 -7.59 -4.41
C GLY A 502 6.97 -9.08 -4.70
N VAL A 503 5.84 -9.80 -4.76
CA VAL A 503 5.77 -11.21 -5.14
C VAL A 503 6.32 -11.44 -6.56
N GLN A 504 5.86 -10.66 -7.53
CA GLN A 504 6.31 -10.84 -8.91
C GLN A 504 7.81 -10.50 -9.06
N THR A 505 8.31 -9.53 -8.31
CA THR A 505 9.72 -9.14 -8.34
C THR A 505 10.62 -10.23 -7.73
N THR A 506 10.21 -10.81 -6.61
CA THR A 506 10.93 -11.91 -5.94
C THR A 506 10.84 -13.23 -6.73
N ALA A 507 9.68 -13.57 -7.27
CA ALA A 507 9.53 -14.70 -8.18
C ALA A 507 10.41 -14.52 -9.43
N PHE A 508 10.50 -13.31 -10.00
CA PHE A 508 11.37 -13.06 -11.15
C PHE A 508 12.85 -13.29 -10.79
N GLY A 509 13.28 -12.85 -9.60
CA GLY A 509 14.63 -13.13 -9.10
C GLY A 509 14.91 -14.63 -9.02
N SER A 510 13.97 -15.41 -8.49
CA SER A 510 14.10 -16.88 -8.47
C SER A 510 14.15 -17.51 -9.87
N LEU A 511 13.35 -17.00 -10.81
CA LEU A 511 13.41 -17.40 -12.22
C LEU A 511 14.77 -17.06 -12.84
N ALA A 512 15.33 -15.90 -12.53
CA ALA A 512 16.65 -15.48 -12.96
C ALA A 512 17.74 -16.39 -12.38
N VAL A 513 17.69 -16.71 -11.08
CA VAL A 513 18.59 -17.68 -10.44
C VAL A 513 18.52 -19.01 -11.16
N ALA A 514 17.31 -19.50 -11.45
CA ALA A 514 17.08 -20.79 -12.10
C ALA A 514 17.61 -20.84 -13.54
N THR A 515 17.53 -19.72 -14.27
CA THR A 515 17.78 -19.68 -15.72
C THR A 515 19.12 -19.11 -16.12
N LEU A 516 19.75 -18.22 -15.33
CA LEU A 516 20.93 -17.45 -15.73
C LEU A 516 22.29 -18.14 -15.46
N ALA A 517 22.40 -19.03 -14.48
CA ALA A 517 23.66 -19.68 -14.07
C ALA A 517 23.91 -21.07 -14.72
N PRO A 518 25.01 -21.29 -15.46
CA PRO A 518 25.48 -22.61 -15.88
C PRO A 518 26.58 -23.18 -14.94
N PRO A 519 26.60 -24.50 -14.65
CA PRO A 519 25.51 -25.46 -14.88
C PRO A 519 24.36 -25.15 -13.90
N PHE A 520 23.14 -25.46 -14.31
CA PHE A 520 21.85 -25.10 -13.68
C PHE A 520 21.88 -24.83 -12.17
N SER A 521 21.16 -23.78 -11.74
CA SER A 521 21.10 -23.28 -10.35
C SER A 521 21.30 -24.36 -9.28
N SER A 522 22.28 -24.14 -8.41
CA SER A 522 22.45 -25.01 -7.25
C SER A 522 21.31 -24.79 -6.27
N ARG A 523 20.94 -25.86 -5.56
CA ARG A 523 20.08 -25.77 -4.37
C ARG A 523 20.59 -24.70 -3.41
N GLU A 524 21.91 -24.57 -3.28
CA GLU A 524 22.60 -23.56 -2.48
C GLU A 524 22.33 -22.11 -2.95
N ALA A 525 22.27 -21.84 -4.26
CA ALA A 525 21.95 -20.50 -4.75
C ALA A 525 20.51 -20.09 -4.40
N LYS A 526 19.56 -21.02 -4.52
CA LYS A 526 18.16 -20.80 -4.10
C LYS A 526 18.02 -20.61 -2.59
N GLU A 527 18.71 -21.44 -1.81
CA GLU A 527 18.74 -21.30 -0.35
C GLU A 527 19.35 -19.96 0.05
N THR A 528 20.45 -19.53 -0.58
CA THR A 528 21.08 -18.22 -0.34
C THR A 528 20.13 -17.08 -0.69
N TYR A 529 19.45 -17.16 -1.82
CA TYR A 529 18.45 -16.18 -2.27
C TYR A 529 17.33 -15.99 -1.23
N ILE A 530 16.72 -17.09 -0.76
CA ILE A 530 15.66 -17.07 0.26
C ILE A 530 16.19 -16.51 1.58
N GLN A 531 17.36 -16.99 2.03
CA GLN A 531 17.93 -16.62 3.32
C GLN A 531 18.39 -15.16 3.35
N GLN A 532 18.91 -14.62 2.25
CA GLN A 532 19.23 -13.19 2.15
C GLN A 532 17.96 -12.34 2.13
N TYR A 533 16.91 -12.76 1.39
CA TYR A 533 15.64 -12.04 1.39
C TYR A 533 14.98 -11.99 2.77
N LEU A 534 14.93 -13.12 3.49
CA LEU A 534 14.34 -13.16 4.82
C LEU A 534 15.08 -12.28 5.83
N ARG A 535 16.41 -12.15 5.71
CA ARG A 535 17.19 -11.22 6.53
C ARG A 535 16.80 -9.77 6.27
N VAL A 536 16.79 -9.36 4.99
CA VAL A 536 16.46 -7.95 4.64
C VAL A 536 14.99 -7.63 4.95
N LEU A 537 14.05 -8.54 4.68
CA LEU A 537 12.64 -8.37 5.03
C LEU A 537 12.49 -8.21 6.54
N THR A 538 13.11 -9.09 7.34
CA THR A 538 13.04 -8.97 8.80
C THR A 538 13.67 -7.66 9.28
N ALA A 539 14.82 -7.26 8.71
CA ALA A 539 15.46 -6.00 9.05
C ALA A 539 14.57 -4.80 8.71
N HIS A 540 13.87 -4.82 7.56
CA HIS A 540 12.91 -3.82 7.13
C HIS A 540 11.75 -3.68 8.12
N GLU A 541 11.09 -4.79 8.47
CA GLU A 541 9.97 -4.75 9.43
C GLU A 541 10.44 -4.33 10.83
N VAL A 542 11.65 -4.73 11.24
CA VAL A 542 12.25 -4.24 12.49
C VAL A 542 12.47 -2.73 12.42
N GLY A 543 12.89 -2.19 11.29
CA GLY A 543 13.05 -0.75 11.09
C GLY A 543 11.76 0.03 11.36
N HIS A 544 10.61 -0.48 10.88
CA HIS A 544 9.30 0.10 11.19
C HIS A 544 9.00 0.12 12.68
N VAL A 545 9.22 -0.99 13.39
CA VAL A 545 8.98 -1.05 14.85
C VAL A 545 10.04 -0.33 15.67
N LEU A 546 11.17 0.07 15.08
CA LEU A 546 12.11 1.02 15.67
C LEU A 546 11.72 2.49 15.43
N GLY A 547 10.66 2.71 14.64
CA GLY A 547 10.04 3.99 14.36
C GLY A 547 10.32 4.54 12.96
N LEU A 548 11.04 3.83 12.09
CA LEU A 548 11.44 4.33 10.78
C LEU A 548 10.34 4.18 9.72
N ARG A 549 10.23 5.17 8.84
CA ARG A 549 9.42 5.10 7.61
C ARG A 549 10.20 4.47 6.48
N HIS A 550 9.51 4.15 5.39
CA HIS A 550 10.16 3.81 4.12
C HIS A 550 11.12 4.91 3.67
N ASN A 551 12.23 4.50 3.04
CA ASN A 551 13.16 5.39 2.37
C ASN A 551 13.46 4.87 0.95
N PHE A 552 12.78 5.44 -0.04
CA PHE A 552 12.88 5.07 -1.45
C PHE A 552 14.09 5.65 -2.19
N LEU A 553 14.97 6.37 -1.49
CA LEU A 553 16.33 6.69 -1.97
C LEU A 553 17.36 5.68 -1.43
N GLY A 554 16.90 4.65 -0.71
CA GLY A 554 17.70 3.61 -0.09
C GLY A 554 18.52 2.81 -1.11
N SER A 555 17.94 2.57 -2.29
CA SER A 555 18.52 1.77 -3.36
C SER A 555 19.70 2.43 -4.10
N THR A 556 19.94 3.72 -3.88
CA THR A 556 20.81 4.58 -4.73
C THR A 556 22.27 4.67 -4.30
N LEU A 557 22.76 3.74 -3.47
CA LEU A 557 24.10 3.82 -2.86
C LEU A 557 25.25 3.48 -3.82
N LEU A 558 25.12 2.39 -4.58
CA LEU A 558 26.23 1.80 -5.35
C LEU A 558 26.02 1.94 -6.86
N SER A 559 27.13 2.03 -7.60
CA SER A 559 27.10 2.00 -9.06
C SER A 559 26.65 0.63 -9.60
N PRO A 560 26.14 0.55 -10.85
CA PRO A 560 25.69 -0.73 -11.40
C PRO A 560 26.80 -1.79 -11.43
N THR A 561 28.05 -1.34 -11.57
CA THR A 561 29.24 -2.20 -11.55
C THR A 561 29.62 -2.68 -10.16
N ASP A 562 29.43 -1.85 -9.12
CA ASP A 562 29.81 -2.20 -7.75
C ASP A 562 28.78 -3.11 -7.06
N LEU A 563 27.52 -3.13 -7.52
CA LEU A 563 26.45 -3.97 -6.95
C LEU A 563 26.78 -5.48 -6.96
N ASN A 564 27.59 -5.94 -7.92
CA ASN A 564 27.98 -7.34 -8.05
C ASN A 564 29.40 -7.62 -7.53
N ASP A 565 30.01 -6.68 -6.80
CA ASP A 565 31.28 -6.87 -6.10
C ASP A 565 31.04 -7.10 -4.59
N PRO A 566 31.13 -8.34 -4.08
CA PRO A 566 30.93 -8.64 -2.66
C PRO A 566 31.84 -7.83 -1.73
N ALA A 567 33.06 -7.47 -2.16
CA ALA A 567 33.95 -6.67 -1.33
C ALA A 567 33.40 -5.25 -1.13
N ARG A 568 32.69 -4.71 -2.13
CA ARG A 568 32.02 -3.40 -2.05
C ARG A 568 30.74 -3.49 -1.23
N THR A 569 29.86 -4.44 -1.53
CA THR A 569 28.58 -4.59 -0.83
C THR A 569 28.77 -4.87 0.65
N GLN A 570 29.80 -5.64 1.04
CA GLN A 570 30.10 -5.94 2.45
C GLN A 570 30.80 -4.78 3.18
N SER A 571 31.60 -3.96 2.49
CA SER A 571 32.32 -2.86 3.15
C SER A 571 31.49 -1.58 3.30
N GLN A 572 30.61 -1.28 2.34
CA GLN A 572 29.81 -0.05 2.32
C GLN A 572 28.32 -0.28 2.61
N GLY A 573 27.83 -1.52 2.46
CA GLY A 573 26.41 -1.82 2.29
C GLY A 573 26.04 -1.87 0.81
N MET A 574 25.06 -2.72 0.45
CA MET A 574 24.52 -2.80 -0.92
C MET A 574 23.57 -1.63 -1.21
N ALA A 575 22.79 -1.23 -0.20
CA ALA A 575 21.84 -0.13 -0.22
C ALA A 575 22.16 0.83 0.94
N SER A 576 21.78 2.10 0.81
CA SER A 576 21.93 3.09 1.88
C SER A 576 20.96 2.84 3.01
N SER A 577 19.77 2.29 2.71
CA SER A 577 18.76 1.90 3.69
C SER A 577 18.09 0.58 3.31
N VAL A 578 17.84 -0.28 4.31
CA VAL A 578 16.94 -1.45 4.13
C VAL A 578 15.47 -1.05 4.12
N MET A 579 15.12 0.20 4.41
CA MET A 579 13.74 0.72 4.40
C MET A 579 13.19 1.01 2.99
N ASP A 580 13.87 0.55 1.95
CA ASP A 580 13.43 0.63 0.55
C ASP A 580 12.81 -0.71 0.10
N TYR A 581 12.05 -0.69 -1.00
CA TYR A 581 11.59 -1.90 -1.69
C TYR A 581 12.66 -2.36 -2.68
N LEU A 582 13.68 -3.04 -2.17
CA LEU A 582 14.84 -3.47 -2.96
C LEU A 582 14.48 -4.65 -3.88
N PRO A 583 14.74 -4.57 -5.21
CA PRO A 583 14.64 -5.70 -6.10
C PRO A 583 15.82 -6.66 -5.87
N PRO A 584 15.73 -7.93 -6.32
CA PRO A 584 16.89 -8.80 -6.33
C PRO A 584 18.00 -8.19 -7.21
N ASN A 585 19.22 -8.14 -6.69
CA ASN A 585 20.40 -7.78 -7.45
C ASN A 585 20.77 -8.93 -8.38
N LEU A 586 20.56 -8.72 -9.69
CA LEU A 586 20.82 -9.71 -10.73
C LEU A 586 22.01 -9.28 -11.56
N ALA A 587 23.04 -10.12 -11.61
CA ALA A 587 24.23 -9.86 -12.40
C ALA A 587 23.90 -9.84 -13.91
N PRO A 588 24.53 -8.94 -14.69
CA PRO A 588 24.42 -8.96 -16.14
C PRO A 588 24.84 -10.31 -16.73
N PRO A 589 24.27 -10.73 -17.88
CA PRO A 589 24.62 -12.00 -18.50
C PRO A 589 26.14 -12.13 -18.74
N GLY A 590 26.72 -13.24 -18.26
CA GLY A 590 28.15 -13.52 -18.40
C GLY A 590 29.03 -12.93 -17.29
N GLN A 591 28.46 -12.20 -16.33
CA GLN A 591 29.16 -11.77 -15.12
C GLN A 591 28.89 -12.71 -13.94
N PRO A 592 29.84 -12.85 -12.98
CA PRO A 592 29.59 -13.56 -11.73
C PRO A 592 28.47 -12.90 -10.93
N GLN A 593 27.62 -13.72 -10.32
CA GLN A 593 26.58 -13.25 -9.41
C GLN A 593 27.18 -12.85 -8.07
N GLY A 594 26.90 -11.61 -7.63
CA GLY A 594 27.16 -11.15 -6.27
C GLY A 594 26.05 -11.53 -5.29
N ASP A 595 25.99 -10.85 -4.15
CA ASP A 595 24.85 -10.98 -3.21
C ASP A 595 23.53 -10.58 -3.90
N TYR A 596 22.45 -11.31 -3.64
CA TYR A 596 21.13 -11.02 -4.21
C TYR A 596 20.39 -9.90 -3.47
N PHE A 597 20.62 -9.78 -2.17
CA PHE A 597 20.05 -8.74 -1.31
C PHE A 597 21.12 -8.23 -0.32
N PRO A 598 20.91 -7.07 0.34
CA PRO A 598 21.82 -6.60 1.36
C PRO A 598 22.09 -7.66 2.42
N THR A 599 23.34 -7.74 2.89
CA THR A 599 23.75 -8.65 3.98
C THR A 599 24.02 -7.92 5.29
N GLN A 600 23.74 -6.60 5.34
CA GLN A 600 23.89 -5.71 6.48
C GLN A 600 23.07 -4.42 6.27
N LEU A 601 22.92 -3.62 7.32
CA LEU A 601 22.34 -2.27 7.24
C LEU A 601 23.22 -1.30 6.46
N GLY A 602 22.57 -0.31 5.84
CA GLY A 602 23.25 0.76 5.13
C GLY A 602 23.56 1.99 5.99
N PRO A 603 24.36 2.94 5.47
CA PRO A 603 24.70 4.19 6.16
C PRO A 603 23.51 5.01 6.66
N TYR A 604 22.40 5.06 5.92
CA TYR A 604 21.19 5.78 6.34
C TYR A 604 20.57 5.15 7.59
N ASP A 605 20.46 3.83 7.64
CA ASP A 605 19.86 3.11 8.78
C ASP A 605 20.65 3.37 10.06
N LEU A 606 21.98 3.29 9.97
CA LEU A 606 22.89 3.59 11.08
C LEU A 606 22.75 5.04 11.56
N TRP A 607 22.63 5.98 10.61
CA TRP A 607 22.48 7.41 10.87
C TRP A 607 21.12 7.75 11.49
N ALA A 608 20.03 7.17 10.98
CA ALA A 608 18.68 7.43 11.44
C ALA A 608 18.50 6.96 12.89
N ILE A 609 18.97 5.76 13.23
CA ILE A 609 18.95 5.25 14.62
C ILE A 609 19.83 6.09 15.53
N GLU A 610 20.99 6.54 15.07
CA GLU A 610 21.80 7.49 15.84
C GLU A 610 20.97 8.74 16.21
N TYR A 611 20.28 9.33 15.24
CA TYR A 611 19.42 10.49 15.46
C TYR A 611 18.27 10.20 16.44
N GLY A 612 17.54 9.10 16.27
CA GLY A 612 16.38 8.78 17.10
C GLY A 612 16.73 8.37 18.53
N TYR A 613 17.88 7.73 18.74
CA TYR A 613 18.21 7.06 20.00
C TYR A 613 19.40 7.65 20.76
N ARG A 614 20.18 8.57 20.17
CA ARG A 614 21.27 9.27 20.89
C ARG A 614 20.73 9.89 22.20
N PRO A 615 21.29 9.53 23.37
CA PRO A 615 20.95 10.18 24.63
C PRO A 615 21.25 11.68 24.57
N VAL A 616 20.37 12.49 25.17
CA VAL A 616 20.48 13.95 25.23
C VAL A 616 20.49 14.40 26.68
N SER A 617 21.10 15.54 26.97
CA SER A 617 21.27 15.99 28.36
C SER A 617 19.94 16.37 29.03
N ASN A 618 19.01 16.99 28.29
CA ASN A 618 17.65 17.30 28.74
C ASN A 618 16.73 17.64 27.54
N PRO A 619 15.39 17.60 27.70
CA PRO A 619 14.44 17.83 26.62
C PRO A 619 14.50 19.21 25.97
N ILE A 620 14.86 20.25 26.74
CA ILE A 620 14.87 21.64 26.27
C ILE A 620 16.01 21.85 25.26
N THR A 621 17.13 21.18 25.49
CA THR A 621 18.35 21.33 24.67
C THR A 621 18.54 20.23 23.63
N ALA A 622 17.71 19.18 23.68
CA ALA A 622 17.78 18.01 22.81
C ALA A 622 17.89 18.37 21.32
N GLN A 623 17.02 19.24 20.81
CA GLN A 623 17.02 19.61 19.39
C GLN A 623 18.36 20.25 18.96
N ARG A 624 18.98 21.05 19.83
CA ARG A 624 20.29 21.66 19.57
C ARG A 624 21.42 20.63 19.59
N GLU A 625 21.35 19.64 20.49
CA GLU A 625 22.34 18.55 20.58
C GLU A 625 22.27 17.60 19.39
N LEU A 626 21.08 17.40 18.81
CA LEU A 626 20.86 16.50 17.68
C LEU A 626 21.04 17.18 16.32
N ARG A 627 21.04 18.51 16.28
CA ARG A 627 21.20 19.27 15.04
C ARG A 627 22.45 18.86 14.24
N PRO A 628 23.65 18.68 14.82
CA PRO A 628 24.82 18.22 14.08
C PRO A 628 24.66 16.84 13.42
N ILE A 629 23.84 15.96 14.01
CA ILE A 629 23.53 14.65 13.43
C ILE A 629 22.61 14.83 12.22
N ALA A 630 21.54 15.61 12.37
CA ALA A 630 20.55 15.86 11.32
C ALA A 630 21.12 16.68 10.14
N ASP A 631 22.07 17.59 10.41
CA ASP A 631 22.71 18.40 9.37
C ASP A 631 23.59 17.56 8.41
N ARG A 632 23.87 16.28 8.71
CA ARG A 632 24.50 15.34 7.77
C ARG A 632 23.56 14.89 6.64
N ALA A 633 22.26 15.16 6.71
CA ALA A 633 21.25 14.72 5.72
C ALA A 633 21.52 15.20 4.28
N GLY A 634 22.43 16.17 4.08
CA GLY A 634 22.85 16.59 2.74
C GLY A 634 23.80 15.62 2.02
N ALA A 635 24.31 14.59 2.71
CA ALA A 635 25.13 13.55 2.09
C ALA A 635 24.26 12.60 1.24
N ALA A 636 24.76 12.17 0.08
CA ALA A 636 23.99 11.35 -0.87
C ALA A 636 23.58 10.00 -0.25
N GLU A 637 24.46 9.39 0.52
CA GLU A 637 24.21 8.12 1.23
C GLU A 637 23.22 8.26 2.41
N LEU A 638 22.79 9.48 2.72
CA LEU A 638 21.82 9.79 3.78
C LEU A 638 20.52 10.40 3.23
N ALA A 639 20.33 10.38 1.91
CA ALA A 639 19.14 10.93 1.27
C ALA A 639 17.86 10.18 1.69
N TYR A 640 16.73 10.90 1.71
CA TYR A 640 15.47 10.40 2.25
C TYR A 640 14.27 10.75 1.37
N ALA A 641 13.50 9.74 0.97
CA ALA A 641 12.21 9.88 0.29
C ALA A 641 11.14 8.94 0.89
N PRO A 642 10.08 9.46 1.52
CA PRO A 642 8.95 8.67 2.01
C PRO A 642 7.98 8.28 0.89
N ASP A 643 6.97 7.48 1.26
CA ASP A 643 5.86 7.04 0.40
C ASP A 643 5.22 8.17 -0.40
N GLU A 644 4.99 9.33 0.23
CA GLU A 644 4.31 10.45 -0.42
C GLU A 644 5.07 10.99 -1.64
N ASP A 645 6.40 10.89 -1.64
CA ASP A 645 7.24 11.37 -2.75
C ASP A 645 7.22 10.42 -3.94
N VAL A 646 7.15 9.11 -3.68
CA VAL A 646 7.00 8.09 -4.72
C VAL A 646 5.71 8.32 -5.49
N PHE A 647 4.61 8.60 -4.78
CA PHE A 647 3.31 8.86 -5.42
C PHE A 647 3.28 10.18 -6.19
N ALA A 648 4.14 11.14 -5.88
CA ALA A 648 4.31 12.36 -6.68
C ALA A 648 4.95 12.07 -8.05
N MET A 649 5.66 10.93 -8.19
CA MET A 649 6.26 10.45 -9.44
C MET A 649 7.13 11.53 -10.10
N LEU A 650 7.88 12.24 -9.27
CA LEU A 650 8.69 13.41 -9.62
C LEU A 650 10.16 13.02 -9.78
N ASP A 651 10.73 12.40 -8.76
CA ASP A 651 12.13 12.01 -8.72
C ASP A 651 12.28 10.59 -9.27
N PRO A 652 12.98 10.37 -10.40
CA PRO A 652 13.17 9.02 -10.95
C PRO A 652 13.98 8.08 -10.05
N MET A 653 14.51 8.58 -8.94
CA MET A 653 15.47 7.92 -8.04
C MET A 653 14.84 7.60 -6.70
N ALA A 654 13.66 8.16 -6.45
CA ALA A 654 12.76 7.73 -5.40
C ALA A 654 11.71 6.80 -6.03
N SER A 655 12.15 5.65 -6.54
CA SER A 655 11.28 4.69 -7.20
C SER A 655 11.36 3.33 -6.51
N PRO A 656 10.24 2.76 -6.05
CA PRO A 656 10.29 1.42 -5.46
C PRO A 656 10.68 0.39 -6.53
N TRP A 657 11.36 -0.67 -6.10
CA TRP A 657 11.91 -1.74 -6.94
C TRP A 657 12.95 -1.28 -7.99
N ASP A 658 13.61 -0.14 -7.75
CA ASP A 658 14.82 0.26 -8.47
C ASP A 658 16.10 -0.10 -7.70
N MET A 659 17.25 0.11 -8.33
CA MET A 659 18.56 -0.09 -7.70
C MET A 659 19.60 0.76 -8.42
N SER A 660 20.66 1.10 -7.69
CA SER A 660 21.87 1.80 -8.15
C SER A 660 21.82 3.33 -8.07
N ASP A 661 22.99 3.97 -8.05
CA ASP A 661 23.15 5.43 -8.23
C ASP A 661 22.87 5.91 -9.68
N ASP A 662 22.82 4.98 -10.64
CA ASP A 662 22.36 5.16 -12.03
C ASP A 662 21.23 4.15 -12.39
N PRO A 663 20.00 4.36 -11.88
CA PRO A 663 18.85 3.50 -12.17
C PRO A 663 18.50 3.39 -13.66
N LEU A 664 18.80 4.40 -14.49
CA LEU A 664 18.57 4.31 -15.94
C LEU A 664 19.45 3.22 -16.57
N SER A 665 20.75 3.23 -16.28
CA SER A 665 21.65 2.19 -16.78
C SER A 665 21.38 0.83 -16.14
N TYR A 666 21.03 0.80 -14.85
CA TYR A 666 20.62 -0.44 -14.20
C TYR A 666 19.37 -1.06 -14.86
N ALA A 667 18.31 -0.27 -15.06
CA ALA A 667 17.08 -0.72 -15.71
C ALA A 667 17.32 -1.23 -17.16
N GLU A 668 18.21 -0.57 -17.91
CA GLU A 668 18.63 -1.07 -19.23
C GLU A 668 19.30 -2.46 -19.14
N GLY A 669 20.16 -2.67 -18.15
CA GLY A 669 20.77 -3.97 -17.87
C GLY A 669 19.74 -5.05 -17.50
N GLN A 670 18.77 -4.70 -16.66
CA GLN A 670 17.67 -5.59 -16.26
C GLN A 670 16.77 -5.98 -17.45
N MET A 671 16.51 -5.06 -18.40
CA MET A 671 15.82 -5.41 -19.66
C MET A 671 16.60 -6.43 -20.49
N ALA A 672 17.94 -6.34 -20.52
CA ALA A 672 18.78 -7.31 -21.22
C ALA A 672 18.76 -8.69 -20.53
N ILE A 673 18.68 -8.72 -19.20
CA ILE A 673 18.47 -9.96 -18.42
C ILE A 673 17.12 -10.59 -18.79
N ALA A 674 16.03 -9.82 -18.76
CA ALA A 674 14.70 -10.32 -19.14
C ALA A 674 14.69 -10.94 -20.54
N LYS A 675 15.34 -10.29 -21.52
CA LYS A 675 15.49 -10.83 -22.88
C LYS A 675 16.26 -12.15 -22.90
N THR A 676 17.35 -12.23 -22.15
CA THR A 676 18.15 -13.47 -22.03
C THR A 676 17.31 -14.61 -21.43
N ILE A 677 16.44 -14.32 -20.47
CA ILE A 677 15.54 -15.32 -19.87
C ILE A 677 14.52 -15.81 -20.89
N TRP A 678 13.89 -14.92 -21.68
CA TRP A 678 12.98 -15.33 -22.76
C TRP A 678 13.64 -16.32 -23.72
N ASP A 679 14.87 -16.05 -24.17
CA ASP A 679 15.60 -16.93 -25.09
C ASP A 679 15.90 -18.31 -24.46
N ARG A 680 16.07 -18.38 -23.13
CA ARG A 680 16.33 -19.63 -22.41
C ARG A 680 15.07 -20.42 -22.09
N LEU A 681 13.92 -19.75 -21.94
CA LEU A 681 12.63 -20.42 -21.71
C LEU A 681 12.22 -21.34 -22.87
N ASP A 682 12.78 -21.16 -24.07
CA ASP A 682 12.63 -22.14 -25.15
C ASP A 682 13.14 -23.54 -24.78
N TRP A 683 14.19 -23.65 -23.97
CA TRP A 683 14.86 -24.91 -23.66
C TRP A 683 14.60 -25.42 -22.24
N TYR A 684 14.35 -24.50 -21.31
CA TYR A 684 14.33 -24.75 -19.85
C TYR A 684 12.94 -25.13 -19.28
N SER A 685 11.94 -25.25 -20.14
CA SER A 685 10.62 -24.72 -19.79
C SER A 685 9.66 -25.58 -18.95
N VAL A 686 9.92 -26.86 -18.70
CA VAL A 686 8.97 -27.72 -17.98
C VAL A 686 9.73 -28.82 -17.23
N ASN A 687 9.62 -28.88 -15.90
CA ASN A 687 10.15 -30.03 -15.16
C ASN A 687 9.33 -31.29 -15.46
N PRO A 688 9.90 -32.51 -15.33
CA PRO A 688 9.12 -33.74 -15.45
C PRO A 688 7.90 -33.71 -14.50
N GLY A 689 6.69 -33.75 -15.08
CA GLY A 689 5.42 -33.71 -14.33
C GLY A 689 4.73 -32.33 -14.27
N GLU A 690 5.41 -31.26 -14.68
CA GLU A 690 4.78 -29.93 -14.82
C GLU A 690 3.99 -29.82 -16.13
N GLY A 691 2.92 -29.01 -16.11
CA GLY A 691 2.15 -28.63 -17.30
C GLY A 691 2.73 -27.39 -17.99
N TYR A 692 2.22 -27.09 -19.19
CA TYR A 692 2.62 -25.91 -19.96
C TYR A 692 2.13 -24.57 -19.36
N GLY A 693 1.17 -24.57 -18.42
CA GLY A 693 0.74 -23.31 -17.80
C GLY A 693 1.78 -22.71 -16.85
N GLN A 694 2.64 -23.53 -16.23
CA GLN A 694 3.83 -23.03 -15.51
C GLN A 694 4.72 -22.19 -16.43
N LEU A 695 4.94 -22.67 -17.66
CA LEU A 695 5.70 -21.94 -18.66
C LEU A 695 5.02 -20.60 -19.01
N ARG A 696 3.69 -20.62 -19.18
CA ARG A 696 2.91 -19.41 -19.42
C ARG A 696 3.08 -18.39 -18.29
N GLN A 697 3.07 -18.82 -17.02
CA GLN A 697 3.29 -17.92 -15.89
C GLN A 697 4.71 -17.34 -15.87
N ARG A 698 5.73 -18.18 -16.11
CA ARG A 698 7.12 -17.70 -16.22
C ARG A 698 7.29 -16.67 -17.33
N VAL A 699 6.65 -16.85 -18.49
CA VAL A 699 6.66 -15.83 -19.57
C VAL A 699 5.98 -14.54 -19.14
N ASN A 700 4.83 -14.62 -18.46
CA ASN A 700 4.12 -13.44 -17.92
C ASN A 700 4.98 -12.67 -16.91
N LEU A 701 5.74 -13.39 -16.07
CA LEU A 701 6.64 -12.82 -15.08
C LEU A 701 7.80 -12.03 -15.71
N VAL A 702 8.39 -12.56 -16.79
CA VAL A 702 9.41 -11.84 -17.54
C VAL A 702 8.84 -10.58 -18.18
N PHE A 703 7.62 -10.65 -18.74
CA PHE A 703 6.96 -9.44 -19.26
C PHE A 703 6.66 -8.41 -18.15
N PHE A 704 6.18 -8.85 -16.99
CA PHE A 704 5.96 -7.97 -15.85
C PHE A 704 7.25 -7.23 -15.46
N HIS A 705 8.36 -7.95 -15.33
CA HIS A 705 9.65 -7.35 -14.99
C HIS A 705 10.10 -6.36 -16.08
N TYR A 706 9.91 -6.71 -17.35
CA TYR A 706 10.21 -5.82 -18.48
C TYR A 706 9.42 -4.50 -18.41
N ASP A 707 8.12 -4.58 -18.13
CA ASP A 707 7.25 -3.42 -18.00
C ASP A 707 7.64 -2.53 -16.79
N MET A 708 8.16 -3.15 -15.72
CA MET A 708 8.69 -2.43 -14.56
C MET A 708 9.90 -1.58 -14.96
N GLN A 709 10.86 -2.16 -15.68
CA GLN A 709 12.04 -1.41 -16.15
C GLN A 709 11.65 -0.29 -17.12
N ALA A 710 10.69 -0.53 -18.02
CA ALA A 710 10.18 0.52 -18.91
C ALA A 710 9.56 1.69 -18.13
N THR A 711 8.92 1.41 -16.99
CA THR A 711 8.34 2.44 -16.10
C THR A 711 9.40 3.28 -15.42
N ILE A 712 10.45 2.64 -14.88
CA ILE A 712 11.59 3.33 -14.24
C ILE A 712 12.26 4.28 -15.25
N ILE A 713 12.54 3.79 -16.47
CA ILE A 713 13.13 4.60 -17.54
C ILE A 713 12.22 5.78 -17.91
N ALA A 714 10.91 5.56 -18.03
CA ALA A 714 9.97 6.62 -18.36
C ALA A 714 9.92 7.74 -17.30
N ASN A 715 10.20 7.45 -16.03
CA ASN A 715 10.18 8.45 -14.94
C ASN A 715 11.21 9.57 -15.10
N TYR A 716 12.26 9.37 -15.89
CA TYR A 716 13.23 10.43 -16.21
C TYR A 716 12.62 11.57 -17.03
N ILE A 717 11.61 11.28 -17.87
CA ILE A 717 10.99 12.28 -18.73
C ILE A 717 10.12 13.23 -17.89
N GLY A 718 10.48 14.51 -17.90
CA GLY A 718 9.85 15.54 -17.05
C GLY A 718 10.05 15.31 -15.55
N GLY A 719 11.08 14.55 -15.16
CA GLY A 719 11.46 14.30 -13.78
C GLY A 719 12.30 15.42 -13.17
N GLN A 720 12.36 15.47 -11.84
CA GLN A 720 13.21 16.38 -11.06
C GLN A 720 13.71 15.65 -9.81
N ARG A 721 15.01 15.78 -9.51
CA ARG A 721 15.54 15.37 -8.21
C ARG A 721 14.90 16.21 -7.11
N PHE A 722 14.49 15.57 -6.02
CA PHE A 722 14.00 16.24 -4.83
C PHE A 722 14.89 15.90 -3.63
N THR A 723 15.45 16.92 -2.99
CA THR A 723 16.33 16.76 -1.82
C THR A 723 15.80 17.55 -0.63
N ARG A 724 15.63 16.87 0.50
CA ARG A 724 15.26 17.49 1.77
C ARG A 724 16.49 18.08 2.45
N THR A 725 16.68 19.38 2.32
CA THR A 725 17.80 20.08 2.96
C THR A 725 17.32 21.28 3.76
N ASP A 726 18.00 21.58 4.87
CA ASP A 726 17.75 22.82 5.59
C ASP A 726 18.36 24.01 4.80
N PRO A 727 17.61 25.11 4.56
CA PRO A 727 18.10 26.24 3.75
C PRO A 727 19.40 26.88 4.26
N TRP A 728 19.69 26.76 5.56
CA TRP A 728 20.88 27.37 6.17
C TRP A 728 22.12 26.47 6.07
N SER A 729 21.95 25.16 6.22
CA SER A 729 23.03 24.18 6.11
C SER A 729 23.37 23.79 4.67
N SER A 730 22.41 23.89 3.74
CA SER A 730 22.60 23.57 2.31
C SER A 730 23.42 24.58 1.52
N GLY A 731 23.81 25.72 2.11
CA GLY A 731 24.54 26.76 1.38
C GLY A 731 23.74 27.41 0.23
N GLY A 732 22.41 27.33 0.26
CA GLY A 732 21.53 27.87 -0.77
C GLY A 732 21.25 26.93 -1.95
N GLN A 733 21.59 25.64 -1.84
CA GLN A 733 21.19 24.64 -2.83
C GLN A 733 19.64 24.54 -2.88
N ALA A 734 19.08 24.57 -4.08
CA ALA A 734 17.64 24.43 -4.27
C ALA A 734 17.22 22.97 -3.99
N PRO A 735 16.04 22.74 -3.37
CA PRO A 735 15.55 21.40 -3.08
C PRO A 735 15.13 20.63 -4.34
N PHE A 736 14.87 21.33 -5.45
CA PHE A 736 14.51 20.73 -6.73
C PHE A 736 15.62 20.97 -7.75
N ALA A 737 16.07 19.91 -8.40
CA ALA A 737 16.98 19.98 -9.54
C ALA A 737 16.39 19.21 -10.72
N PRO A 738 16.10 19.86 -11.86
CA PRO A 738 15.59 19.17 -13.03
C PRO A 738 16.55 18.09 -13.54
N ILE A 739 16.01 16.98 -14.03
CA ILE A 739 16.82 15.97 -14.74
C ILE A 739 17.36 16.58 -16.03
N ALA A 740 18.66 16.41 -16.28
CA ALA A 740 19.32 17.04 -17.42
C ALA A 740 18.70 16.58 -18.74
N ALA A 741 18.54 17.49 -19.71
CA ALA A 741 17.91 17.13 -21.00
C ALA A 741 18.64 16.00 -21.74
N ALA A 742 19.96 15.86 -21.57
CA ALA A 742 20.71 14.75 -22.13
C ALA A 742 20.28 13.39 -21.55
N GLU A 743 20.01 13.32 -20.24
CA GLU A 743 19.53 12.10 -19.59
C GLU A 743 18.08 11.78 -20.02
N GLN A 744 17.23 12.80 -20.15
CA GLN A 744 15.86 12.62 -20.67
C GLN A 744 15.87 12.10 -22.11
N ARG A 745 16.73 12.65 -22.98
CA ARG A 745 16.92 12.15 -24.35
C ARG A 745 17.39 10.69 -24.35
N ARG A 746 18.39 10.36 -23.54
CA ARG A 746 18.89 8.97 -23.42
C ARG A 746 17.76 8.03 -22.97
N ALA A 747 16.97 8.40 -21.97
CA ALA A 747 15.85 7.59 -21.50
C ALA A 747 14.82 7.34 -22.63
N LEU A 748 14.48 8.37 -23.38
CA LEU A 748 13.56 8.25 -24.52
C LEU A 748 14.15 7.39 -25.65
N ASP A 749 15.45 7.52 -25.94
CA ASP A 749 16.14 6.69 -26.92
C ASP A 749 16.15 5.21 -26.54
N VAL A 750 16.37 4.89 -25.25
CA VAL A 750 16.27 3.51 -24.75
C VAL A 750 14.86 2.97 -24.95
N LEU A 751 13.81 3.71 -24.60
CA LEU A 751 12.42 3.27 -24.83
C LEU A 751 12.11 3.10 -26.32
N ASN A 752 12.60 3.99 -27.18
CA ASN A 752 12.45 3.86 -28.63
C ASN A 752 13.08 2.56 -29.15
N GLN A 753 14.28 2.22 -28.67
CA GLN A 753 15.01 1.03 -29.11
C GLN A 753 14.48 -0.27 -28.50
N ARG A 754 14.07 -0.24 -27.24
CA ARG A 754 13.75 -1.45 -26.45
C ARG A 754 12.25 -1.72 -26.38
N VAL A 755 11.39 -0.72 -26.49
CA VAL A 755 9.92 -0.89 -26.39
C VAL A 755 9.24 -0.68 -27.74
N PHE A 756 9.56 0.41 -28.45
CA PHE A 756 8.79 0.83 -29.64
C PHE A 756 9.32 0.31 -30.97
N ALA A 757 10.58 -0.14 -31.03
CA ALA A 757 11.15 -0.69 -32.25
C ALA A 757 10.40 -1.95 -32.72
N PRO A 758 10.27 -2.18 -34.04
CA PRO A 758 9.46 -3.28 -34.58
C PRO A 758 9.84 -4.68 -34.10
N ASP A 759 11.11 -4.90 -33.75
CA ASP A 759 11.70 -6.17 -33.32
C ASP A 759 12.07 -6.21 -31.83
N ALA A 760 11.73 -5.15 -31.08
CA ALA A 760 12.17 -4.97 -29.71
C ALA A 760 11.67 -6.08 -28.76
N LEU A 761 10.41 -6.49 -28.96
CA LEU A 761 9.72 -7.51 -28.17
C LEU A 761 9.38 -8.73 -29.03
N THR A 762 10.38 -9.55 -29.33
CA THR A 762 10.22 -10.76 -30.16
C THR A 762 10.36 -12.01 -29.31
N LEU A 763 9.37 -12.90 -29.37
CA LEU A 763 9.42 -14.25 -28.80
C LEU A 763 9.39 -15.28 -29.92
N SER A 764 10.01 -16.44 -29.71
CA SER A 764 10.01 -17.50 -30.70
C SER A 764 8.58 -18.04 -30.90
N PRO A 765 8.17 -18.38 -32.15
CA PRO A 765 6.89 -19.06 -32.38
C PRO A 765 6.79 -20.38 -31.61
N GLU A 766 7.91 -21.05 -31.36
CA GLU A 766 7.95 -22.31 -30.61
C GLU A 766 7.60 -22.10 -29.14
N LEU A 767 8.14 -21.06 -28.49
CA LEU A 767 7.76 -20.66 -27.14
C LEU A 767 6.27 -20.37 -27.06
N ILE A 768 5.76 -19.51 -27.96
CA ILE A 768 4.37 -19.03 -27.95
C ILE A 768 3.39 -20.21 -28.05
N ASN A 769 3.67 -21.17 -28.93
CA ASN A 769 2.81 -22.34 -29.12
C ASN A 769 2.86 -23.35 -27.94
N ARG A 770 3.75 -23.13 -26.97
CA ARG A 770 3.84 -23.89 -25.72
C ARG A 770 3.20 -23.18 -24.53
N LEU A 771 2.61 -22.00 -24.70
CA LEU A 771 1.98 -21.22 -23.62
C LEU A 771 0.51 -21.58 -23.40
N ALA A 772 0.20 -22.87 -23.39
CA ALA A 772 -1.13 -23.36 -23.05
C ALA A 772 -1.45 -23.03 -21.58
N PRO A 773 -2.66 -22.53 -21.26
CA PRO A 773 -3.06 -22.28 -19.88
C PRO A 773 -3.32 -23.61 -19.17
N ASP A 774 -3.19 -23.61 -17.84
CA ASP A 774 -3.68 -24.71 -17.02
C ASP A 774 -5.22 -24.75 -17.04
N ARG A 775 -5.78 -25.93 -16.79
CA ARG A 775 -7.23 -26.19 -16.80
C ARG A 775 -7.69 -26.93 -15.55
N TRP A 776 -6.97 -26.75 -14.45
CA TRP A 776 -7.41 -27.23 -13.15
C TRP A 776 -8.74 -26.56 -12.81
N MET A 777 -9.71 -27.38 -12.41
CA MET A 777 -11.01 -26.92 -11.90
C MET A 777 -11.05 -27.27 -10.42
N ASP A 778 -10.65 -26.31 -9.60
CA ASP A 778 -10.65 -26.44 -8.15
C ASP A 778 -11.04 -25.09 -7.52
N TRP A 779 -11.03 -25.03 -6.18
CA TRP A 779 -11.44 -23.85 -5.42
C TRP A 779 -10.46 -22.67 -5.55
N GLY A 780 -9.23 -22.92 -6.01
CA GLY A 780 -8.19 -21.91 -6.19
C GLY A 780 -7.92 -21.56 -7.65
N GLN A 781 -8.55 -22.22 -8.62
CA GLN A 781 -8.34 -22.02 -10.06
C GLN A 781 -9.65 -22.09 -10.85
N ASP A 782 -9.92 -21.04 -11.63
CA ASP A 782 -11.02 -21.03 -12.60
C ASP A 782 -10.48 -21.39 -14.00
N PRO A 783 -10.85 -22.55 -14.58
CA PRO A 783 -10.37 -22.95 -15.89
C PRO A 783 -11.03 -22.15 -17.02
N PHE A 784 -12.06 -21.34 -16.77
CA PHE A 784 -12.78 -20.58 -17.79
C PHE A 784 -12.05 -19.31 -18.19
N VAL A 785 -11.22 -19.43 -19.23
CA VAL A 785 -10.58 -18.28 -19.90
C VAL A 785 -11.27 -17.96 -21.24
N ASN A 786 -11.39 -16.67 -21.58
CA ASN A 786 -11.98 -16.23 -22.84
C ASN A 786 -11.22 -16.70 -24.09
N ARG A 787 -9.90 -16.80 -23.98
CA ARG A 787 -9.01 -17.27 -25.05
C ARG A 787 -8.07 -18.35 -24.51
N ILE A 788 -8.00 -19.46 -25.23
CA ILE A 788 -7.17 -20.61 -24.86
C ILE A 788 -5.73 -20.36 -25.29
N ASP A 789 -5.54 -19.85 -26.50
CA ASP A 789 -4.24 -19.45 -27.02
C ASP A 789 -3.64 -18.30 -26.19
N TYR A 790 -2.32 -18.17 -26.24
CA TYR A 790 -1.64 -17.06 -25.58
C TYR A 790 -1.80 -15.79 -26.42
N PRO A 791 -2.40 -14.71 -25.88
CA PRO A 791 -2.72 -13.52 -26.65
C PRO A 791 -1.48 -12.63 -26.84
N ILE A 792 -0.44 -13.14 -27.51
CA ILE A 792 0.85 -12.49 -27.65
C ILE A 792 0.73 -11.08 -28.25
N TYR A 793 -0.11 -10.92 -29.28
CA TYR A 793 -0.35 -9.62 -29.90
C TYR A 793 -0.79 -8.57 -28.87
N ASP A 794 -1.79 -8.91 -28.06
CA ASP A 794 -2.34 -7.98 -27.07
C ASP A 794 -1.35 -7.74 -25.94
N ARG A 795 -0.57 -8.75 -25.55
CA ARG A 795 0.46 -8.60 -24.51
C ARG A 795 1.57 -7.64 -24.92
N LEU A 796 2.06 -7.76 -26.17
CA LEU A 796 3.08 -6.87 -26.73
C LEU A 796 2.54 -5.46 -26.89
N LEU A 797 1.33 -5.32 -27.45
CA LEU A 797 0.69 -4.03 -27.62
C LEU A 797 0.43 -3.35 -26.27
N PHE A 798 0.07 -4.12 -25.24
CA PHE A 798 -0.18 -3.59 -23.89
C PHE A 798 1.07 -2.91 -23.32
N THR A 799 2.24 -3.55 -23.38
CA THR A 799 3.53 -2.97 -22.98
C THR A 799 3.75 -1.63 -23.69
N GLN A 800 3.69 -1.62 -25.03
CA GLN A 800 3.96 -0.42 -25.81
C GLN A 800 2.94 0.70 -25.55
N ALA A 801 1.65 0.35 -25.49
CA ALA A 801 0.56 1.29 -25.31
C ALA A 801 0.62 1.99 -23.94
N PHE A 802 0.85 1.23 -22.87
CA PHE A 802 0.99 1.82 -21.54
C PHE A 802 2.23 2.69 -21.41
N THR A 803 3.37 2.32 -22.00
CA THR A 803 4.57 3.19 -22.02
C THR A 803 4.27 4.51 -22.74
N VAL A 804 3.59 4.48 -23.89
CA VAL A 804 3.16 5.71 -24.60
C VAL A 804 2.22 6.56 -23.74
N SER A 805 1.20 5.95 -23.15
CA SER A 805 0.25 6.67 -22.27
C SER A 805 0.95 7.27 -21.07
N ASN A 806 1.94 6.57 -20.50
CA ASN A 806 2.77 7.07 -19.42
C ASN A 806 3.59 8.30 -19.86
N LEU A 807 4.26 8.24 -21.01
CA LEU A 807 5.05 9.36 -21.57
C LEU A 807 4.18 10.60 -21.85
N LEU A 808 2.92 10.40 -22.22
CA LEU A 808 1.95 11.47 -22.47
C LEU A 808 1.00 11.74 -21.29
N ASP A 809 1.38 11.33 -20.08
CA ASP A 809 0.62 11.61 -18.86
C ASP A 809 0.47 13.12 -18.60
N GLY A 810 -0.74 13.58 -18.28
CA GLY A 810 -1.04 14.99 -18.12
C GLY A 810 -0.18 15.72 -17.08
N TYR A 811 0.17 15.08 -15.96
CA TYR A 811 1.05 15.67 -14.95
C TYR A 811 2.50 15.75 -15.44
N ARG A 812 2.98 14.73 -16.17
CA ARG A 812 4.29 14.79 -16.83
C ARG A 812 4.35 15.92 -17.85
N LEU A 813 3.31 16.09 -18.66
CA LEU A 813 3.23 17.16 -19.65
C LEU A 813 3.19 18.55 -18.99
N LEU A 814 2.52 18.71 -17.84
CA LEU A 814 2.60 19.94 -17.04
C LEU A 814 4.03 20.23 -16.57
N ARG A 815 4.75 19.22 -16.07
CA ARG A 815 6.14 19.39 -15.62
C ARG A 815 7.09 19.74 -16.76
N LEU A 816 6.90 19.17 -17.96
CA LEU A 816 7.70 19.54 -19.13
C LEU A 816 7.46 20.98 -19.57
N ARG A 817 6.20 21.45 -19.55
CA ARG A 817 5.89 22.87 -19.78
C ARG A 817 6.59 23.76 -18.76
N ASP A 818 6.52 23.41 -17.48
CA ASP A 818 7.08 24.22 -16.39
C ASP A 818 8.62 24.19 -16.38
N SER A 819 9.23 23.13 -16.91
CA SER A 819 10.69 22.99 -17.03
C SER A 819 11.32 24.06 -17.92
N GLU A 820 10.59 24.60 -18.89
CA GLU A 820 11.07 25.69 -19.75
C GLU A 820 11.21 27.03 -18.99
N PHE A 821 10.52 27.20 -17.85
CA PHE A 821 10.65 28.36 -16.98
C PHE A 821 11.69 28.19 -15.87
N ASN A 822 11.91 26.95 -15.45
CA ASN A 822 12.74 26.62 -14.30
C ASN A 822 14.17 26.18 -14.67
N GLN A 823 14.50 26.15 -15.97
CA GLN A 823 15.84 25.85 -16.48
C GLN A 823 16.35 26.99 -17.38
N PRO A 824 17.68 27.12 -17.57
CA PRO A 824 18.25 28.06 -18.53
C PRO A 824 17.71 27.81 -19.95
N SER A 825 17.57 28.89 -20.73
CA SER A 825 17.03 28.82 -22.08
C SER A 825 17.89 27.91 -22.97
N GLY A 826 17.26 26.93 -23.63
CA GLY A 826 17.91 25.97 -24.51
C GLY A 826 18.46 24.71 -23.81
N GLU A 827 18.39 24.64 -22.47
CA GLU A 827 18.86 23.47 -21.71
C GLU A 827 17.73 22.51 -21.33
N ALA A 828 16.47 22.95 -21.40
CA ALA A 828 15.31 22.12 -21.07
C ALA A 828 14.96 21.12 -22.20
N PHE A 829 14.56 19.90 -21.80
CA PHE A 829 13.84 18.97 -22.68
C PHE A 829 12.39 19.44 -22.79
N THR A 830 11.90 19.64 -24.01
CA THR A 830 10.64 20.37 -24.24
C THR A 830 9.45 19.46 -24.56
N LEU A 831 8.24 20.00 -24.40
CA LEU A 831 7.02 19.34 -24.89
C LEU A 831 7.10 19.05 -26.40
N ALA A 832 7.58 20.01 -27.19
CA ALA A 832 7.69 19.85 -28.64
C ALA A 832 8.65 18.71 -29.01
N GLU A 833 9.79 18.62 -28.32
CA GLU A 833 10.78 17.57 -28.52
C GLU A 833 10.23 16.18 -28.20
N LEU A 834 9.47 16.03 -27.10
CA LEU A 834 8.80 14.77 -26.76
C LEU A 834 7.82 14.32 -27.84
N PHE A 835 6.91 15.21 -28.26
CA PHE A 835 5.88 14.90 -29.26
C PHE A 835 6.50 14.56 -30.62
N ASP A 836 7.49 15.33 -31.06
CA ASP A 836 8.20 15.11 -32.32
C ASP A 836 8.95 13.78 -32.31
N THR A 837 9.75 13.52 -31.26
CA THR A 837 10.52 12.27 -31.14
C THR A 837 9.62 11.03 -31.10
N LEU A 838 8.54 11.07 -30.31
CA LEU A 838 7.57 9.97 -30.26
C LEU A 838 6.86 9.78 -31.62
N GLY A 839 6.48 10.88 -32.26
CA GLY A 839 5.85 10.87 -33.58
C GLY A 839 6.73 10.22 -34.64
N GLN A 840 7.98 10.70 -34.73
CA GLN A 840 8.98 10.17 -35.66
C GLN A 840 9.29 8.71 -35.40
N SER A 841 9.41 8.31 -34.13
CA SER A 841 9.69 6.94 -33.72
C SER A 841 8.53 5.99 -34.01
N ILE A 842 7.29 6.35 -33.68
CA ILE A 842 6.11 5.47 -33.81
C ILE A 842 5.56 5.43 -35.26
N TRP A 843 5.71 6.52 -36.02
CA TRP A 843 5.23 6.63 -37.41
C TRP A 843 6.36 6.59 -38.44
N ALA A 844 7.53 6.06 -38.08
CA ALA A 844 8.71 6.02 -38.93
C ALA A 844 8.43 5.48 -40.34
N GLU A 845 7.58 4.45 -40.47
CA GLU A 845 7.22 3.81 -41.74
C GLU A 845 6.42 4.73 -42.68
N VAL A 846 5.71 5.72 -42.12
CA VAL A 846 4.89 6.68 -42.88
C VAL A 846 5.64 7.99 -43.12
N LEU A 847 6.40 8.45 -42.12
CA LEU A 847 7.15 9.70 -42.18
C LEU A 847 8.44 9.56 -42.99
N ASN A 848 9.14 8.43 -42.83
CA ASN A 848 10.39 8.09 -43.47
C ASN A 848 10.27 6.71 -44.15
N PRO A 849 9.40 6.55 -45.15
CA PRO A 849 9.14 5.25 -45.76
C PRO A 849 10.41 4.67 -46.38
N PRO A 850 10.73 3.38 -46.13
CA PRO A 850 11.90 2.74 -46.72
C PRO A 850 11.81 2.71 -48.26
N ALA A 851 12.98 2.66 -48.92
CA ALA A 851 13.07 2.67 -50.37
C ALA A 851 12.33 1.49 -51.04
N GLN A 852 12.20 0.37 -50.33
CA GLN A 852 11.33 -0.75 -50.69
C GLN A 852 10.06 -0.69 -49.86
N SER A 853 8.91 -0.74 -50.52
CA SER A 853 7.60 -0.77 -49.87
C SER A 853 7.51 -1.98 -48.94
N THR A 854 7.48 -1.73 -47.64
CA THR A 854 7.31 -2.76 -46.62
C THR A 854 5.93 -2.60 -46.00
N ALA A 855 5.25 -3.73 -45.79
CA ALA A 855 3.97 -3.75 -45.09
C ALA A 855 4.16 -3.24 -43.66
N ILE A 856 3.27 -2.36 -43.19
CA ILE A 856 3.26 -1.96 -41.77
C ILE A 856 2.66 -3.13 -40.99
N SER A 857 3.45 -3.74 -40.11
CA SER A 857 3.01 -4.92 -39.35
C SER A 857 1.79 -4.62 -38.49
N SER A 858 0.93 -5.62 -38.25
CA SER A 858 -0.29 -5.42 -37.46
C SER A 858 0.00 -4.92 -36.04
N LEU A 859 1.11 -5.34 -35.42
CA LEU A 859 1.53 -4.89 -34.10
C LEU A 859 1.88 -3.41 -34.13
N ARG A 860 2.64 -3.00 -35.14
CA ARG A 860 2.99 -1.60 -35.38
C ARG A 860 1.77 -0.71 -35.64
N GLN A 861 0.81 -1.19 -36.42
CA GLN A 861 -0.49 -0.53 -36.59
C GLN A 861 -1.26 -0.42 -35.25
N GLY A 862 -1.14 -1.40 -34.37
CA GLY A 862 -1.68 -1.36 -33.01
C GLY A 862 -1.10 -0.19 -32.20
N LEU A 863 0.22 -0.08 -32.13
CA LEU A 863 0.92 1.00 -31.42
C LEU A 863 0.55 2.38 -31.98
N GLN A 864 0.59 2.52 -33.31
CA GLN A 864 0.21 3.76 -33.98
C GLN A 864 -1.25 4.15 -33.73
N ARG A 865 -2.19 3.19 -33.69
CA ARG A 865 -3.59 3.44 -33.30
C ARG A 865 -3.71 3.89 -31.86
N HIS A 866 -2.97 3.28 -30.93
CA HIS A 866 -3.00 3.70 -29.54
C HIS A 866 -2.45 5.13 -29.38
N TYR A 867 -1.34 5.44 -30.05
CA TYR A 867 -0.80 6.80 -30.09
C TYR A 867 -1.83 7.81 -30.65
N LEU A 868 -2.48 7.47 -31.77
CA LEU A 868 -3.57 8.27 -32.35
C LEU A 868 -4.73 8.47 -31.36
N ASN A 869 -5.12 7.42 -30.62
CA ASN A 869 -6.17 7.51 -29.61
C ASN A 869 -5.77 8.45 -28.45
N THR A 870 -4.52 8.40 -27.99
CA THR A 870 -4.00 9.29 -26.94
C THR A 870 -3.96 10.74 -27.42
N LEU A 871 -3.49 11.01 -28.64
CA LEU A 871 -3.56 12.35 -29.25
C LEU A 871 -5.01 12.83 -29.43
N THR A 872 -5.91 11.93 -29.82
CA THR A 872 -7.34 12.21 -29.92
C THR A 872 -7.92 12.61 -28.57
N SER A 873 -7.55 11.89 -27.51
CA SER A 873 -8.00 12.20 -26.15
C SER A 873 -7.54 13.60 -25.70
N LEU A 874 -6.29 13.95 -25.98
CA LEU A 874 -5.75 15.30 -25.71
C LEU A 874 -6.54 16.39 -26.46
N VAL A 875 -6.83 16.19 -27.75
CA VAL A 875 -7.53 17.18 -28.59
C VAL A 875 -9.01 17.32 -28.20
N LEU A 876 -9.70 16.20 -27.96
CA LEU A 876 -11.13 16.18 -27.65
C LEU A 876 -11.45 16.44 -26.17
N ARG A 877 -10.43 16.39 -25.30
CA ARG A 877 -10.55 16.60 -23.84
C ARG A 877 -11.51 15.60 -23.17
N ASN A 878 -11.59 14.37 -23.67
CA ASN A 878 -12.59 13.37 -23.25
C ASN A 878 -12.13 12.45 -22.10
N HIS A 879 -11.09 12.83 -21.34
CA HIS A 879 -10.66 12.15 -20.12
C HIS A 879 -11.82 11.85 -19.16
N GLY A 880 -11.85 10.66 -18.55
CA GLY A 880 -12.89 10.23 -17.59
C GLY A 880 -14.32 10.15 -18.14
N SER A 881 -14.56 10.51 -19.41
CA SER A 881 -15.92 10.58 -19.97
C SER A 881 -16.51 9.22 -20.31
N GLY A 882 -15.65 8.21 -20.52
CA GLY A 882 -16.04 6.89 -21.02
C GLY A 882 -16.53 6.88 -22.47
N GLU A 883 -16.57 8.03 -23.14
CA GLU A 883 -17.12 8.15 -24.49
C GLU A 883 -16.18 7.52 -25.51
N GLY A 884 -16.69 6.59 -26.31
CA GLY A 884 -15.89 5.86 -27.29
C GLY A 884 -14.92 4.83 -26.68
N VAL A 885 -14.89 4.68 -25.35
CA VAL A 885 -14.14 3.63 -24.67
C VAL A 885 -14.87 2.30 -24.88
N THR A 886 -14.20 1.38 -25.56
CA THR A 886 -14.73 0.03 -25.86
C THR A 886 -13.84 -1.08 -25.32
N ASN A 887 -12.68 -0.72 -24.76
CA ASN A 887 -11.68 -1.64 -24.22
C ASN A 887 -10.74 -0.91 -23.25
N LEU A 888 -9.88 -1.67 -22.56
CA LEU A 888 -8.93 -1.18 -21.57
C LEU A 888 -7.96 -0.13 -22.12
N LEU A 889 -7.39 -0.33 -23.32
CA LEU A 889 -6.43 0.63 -23.89
C LEU A 889 -7.08 1.98 -24.22
N GLY A 890 -8.35 1.97 -24.64
CA GLY A 890 -9.13 3.20 -24.81
C GLY A 890 -9.36 3.95 -23.49
N PHE A 891 -9.62 3.21 -22.40
CA PHE A 891 -9.72 3.78 -21.05
C PHE A 891 -8.38 4.39 -20.62
N VAL A 892 -7.29 3.64 -20.77
CA VAL A 892 -5.92 4.08 -20.43
C VAL A 892 -5.52 5.35 -21.20
N ALA A 893 -5.85 5.43 -22.49
CA ALA A 893 -5.61 6.65 -23.28
C ALA A 893 -6.37 7.86 -22.71
N GLN A 894 -7.61 7.69 -22.26
CA GLN A 894 -8.40 8.77 -21.65
C GLN A 894 -7.85 9.18 -20.28
N GLU A 895 -7.63 8.22 -19.39
CA GLU A 895 -7.23 8.49 -18.00
C GLU A 895 -5.87 9.18 -17.90
N PHE A 896 -4.86 8.72 -18.65
CA PHE A 896 -3.52 9.31 -18.56
C PHE A 896 -3.48 10.76 -19.04
N THR A 897 -4.36 11.15 -19.96
CA THR A 897 -4.41 12.52 -20.50
C THR A 897 -5.15 13.53 -19.61
N ALA A 898 -5.71 13.09 -18.48
CA ALA A 898 -6.36 13.98 -17.53
C ALA A 898 -5.37 15.03 -16.99
N GLY A 899 -5.80 16.30 -16.93
CA GLY A 899 -4.98 17.41 -16.46
C GLY A 899 -3.92 17.94 -17.45
N ALA A 900 -3.83 17.40 -18.67
CA ALA A 900 -2.83 17.83 -19.65
C ALA A 900 -2.96 19.32 -20.03
N PRO A 901 -1.84 20.06 -20.20
CA PRO A 901 -1.83 21.49 -20.49
C PRO A 901 -2.31 21.81 -21.92
N GLU A 902 -2.74 23.05 -22.17
CA GLU A 902 -3.24 23.48 -23.49
C GLU A 902 -2.18 23.38 -24.58
N GLU A 903 -0.92 23.66 -24.25
CA GLU A 903 0.22 23.57 -25.17
C GLU A 903 0.38 22.15 -25.73
N ALA A 904 0.23 21.14 -24.87
CA ALA A 904 0.26 19.74 -25.29
C ALA A 904 -0.92 19.38 -26.20
N ARG A 905 -2.10 19.98 -25.98
CA ARG A 905 -3.29 19.78 -26.84
C ARG A 905 -3.09 20.41 -28.21
N VAL A 906 -2.45 21.58 -28.26
CA VAL A 906 -2.08 22.26 -29.52
C VAL A 906 -1.05 21.44 -30.28
N LEU A 907 -0.01 20.93 -29.61
CA LEU A 907 0.99 20.04 -30.21
C LEU A 907 0.37 18.74 -30.72
N ALA A 908 -0.52 18.11 -29.95
CA ALA A 908 -1.28 16.94 -30.39
C ALA A 908 -2.06 17.25 -31.67
N ARG A 909 -2.80 18.37 -31.71
CA ARG A 909 -3.55 18.78 -32.91
C ARG A 909 -2.63 19.08 -34.11
N TYR A 910 -1.49 19.72 -33.88
CA TYR A 910 -0.49 19.99 -34.91
C TYR A 910 0.05 18.68 -35.50
N GLN A 911 0.40 17.75 -34.64
CA GLN A 911 0.93 16.45 -35.04
C GLN A 911 -0.10 15.62 -35.82
N LEU A 912 -1.38 15.63 -35.41
CA LEU A 912 -2.44 14.99 -36.18
C LEU A 912 -2.52 15.54 -37.62
N ARG A 913 -2.36 16.86 -37.83
CA ARG A 913 -2.29 17.44 -39.18
C ARG A 913 -1.07 16.95 -39.96
N GLN A 914 0.10 16.92 -39.33
CA GLN A 914 1.33 16.41 -39.97
C GLN A 914 1.17 14.94 -40.39
N LEU A 915 0.59 14.12 -39.53
CA LEU A 915 0.30 12.72 -39.81
C LEU A 915 -0.70 12.56 -40.96
N GLN A 916 -1.79 13.34 -40.97
CA GLN A 916 -2.76 13.33 -42.06
C GLN A 916 -2.10 13.59 -43.42
N GLU A 917 -1.26 14.62 -43.50
CA GLU A 917 -0.56 14.96 -44.74
C GLU A 917 0.46 13.88 -45.13
N ALA A 918 1.20 13.34 -44.16
CA ALA A 918 2.17 12.28 -44.39
C ALA A 918 1.49 10.99 -44.90
N ILE A 919 0.39 10.58 -44.27
CA ILE A 919 -0.42 9.45 -44.71
C ILE A 919 -0.93 9.68 -46.14
N ALA A 920 -1.47 10.87 -46.43
CA ALA A 920 -1.94 11.20 -47.77
C ALA A 920 -0.82 11.22 -48.82
N ARG A 921 0.41 11.62 -48.45
CA ARG A 921 1.58 11.51 -49.33
C ARG A 921 1.96 10.05 -49.55
N HIS A 922 2.01 9.25 -48.49
CA HIS A 922 2.39 7.85 -48.55
C HIS A 922 1.42 7.03 -49.41
N LEU A 923 0.10 7.24 -49.26
CA LEU A 923 -0.94 6.62 -50.09
C LEU A 923 -0.88 7.03 -51.58
N ARG A 924 -0.34 8.22 -51.90
CA ARG A 924 -0.22 8.72 -53.28
C ARG A 924 1.07 8.30 -53.98
N GLN A 925 2.11 7.93 -53.23
CA GLN A 925 3.35 7.45 -53.81
C GLN A 925 3.06 6.09 -54.46
N GLY A 926 3.28 5.96 -55.77
CA GLY A 926 2.96 4.77 -56.58
C GLY A 926 3.75 3.49 -56.26
N GLN A 927 4.25 3.35 -55.03
CA GLN A 927 4.76 2.11 -54.49
C GLN A 927 3.59 1.14 -54.24
N ARG A 928 3.78 -0.15 -54.54
CA ARG A 928 2.77 -1.18 -54.28
C ARG A 928 2.72 -1.50 -52.79
N LEU A 929 1.97 -0.71 -52.02
CA LEU A 929 1.57 -1.07 -50.65
C LEU A 929 0.63 -2.28 -50.70
N ASP A 930 0.67 -3.12 -49.68
CA ASP A 930 -0.31 -4.19 -49.53
C ASP A 930 -1.68 -3.62 -49.11
N VAL A 931 -2.74 -4.38 -49.38
CA VAL A 931 -4.13 -3.96 -49.13
C VAL A 931 -4.38 -3.66 -47.64
N ALA A 932 -3.74 -4.39 -46.72
CA ALA A 932 -3.96 -4.18 -45.30
C ALA A 932 -3.33 -2.87 -44.83
N THR A 933 -2.11 -2.54 -45.31
CA THR A 933 -1.48 -1.24 -45.05
C THR A 933 -2.31 -0.09 -45.63
N VAL A 934 -2.81 -0.20 -46.86
CA VAL A 934 -3.67 0.84 -47.46
C VAL A 934 -4.93 1.06 -46.63
N ALA A 935 -5.67 -0.01 -46.32
CA ALA A 935 -6.93 0.09 -45.56
C ALA A 935 -6.71 0.67 -44.16
N TYR A 936 -5.60 0.30 -43.50
CA TYR A 936 -5.23 0.84 -42.21
C TYR A 936 -4.94 2.36 -42.27
N LEU A 937 -4.15 2.79 -43.24
CA LEU A 937 -3.78 4.20 -43.40
C LEU A 937 -4.99 5.07 -43.79
N GLU A 938 -5.90 4.54 -44.60
CA GLU A 938 -7.19 5.19 -44.89
C GLU A 938 -8.03 5.35 -43.62
N ASP A 939 -8.19 4.31 -42.79
CA ASP A 939 -8.90 4.41 -41.49
C ASP A 939 -8.25 5.42 -40.54
N ALA A 940 -6.92 5.40 -40.43
CA ALA A 940 -6.18 6.35 -39.62
C ALA A 940 -6.39 7.79 -40.10
N SER A 941 -6.31 8.04 -41.41
CA SER A 941 -6.58 9.35 -42.01
C SER A 941 -8.02 9.81 -41.73
N ASP A 942 -9.03 8.95 -41.91
CA ASP A 942 -10.43 9.26 -41.65
C ASP A 942 -10.71 9.61 -40.19
N ARG A 943 -10.08 8.89 -39.26
CA ARG A 943 -10.15 9.21 -37.82
C ARG A 943 -9.56 10.58 -37.54
N ILE A 944 -8.39 10.88 -38.09
CA ILE A 944 -7.73 12.17 -37.92
C ILE A 944 -8.64 13.31 -38.42
N VAL A 945 -9.24 13.17 -39.61
CA VAL A 945 -10.20 14.15 -40.16
C VAL A 945 -11.33 14.40 -39.17
N LYS A 946 -11.98 13.34 -38.68
CA LYS A 946 -13.10 13.46 -37.73
C LYS A 946 -12.72 14.17 -36.44
N VAL A 947 -11.52 13.93 -35.93
CA VAL A 947 -11.01 14.58 -34.72
C VAL A 947 -10.69 16.05 -34.96
N LEU A 948 -10.08 16.39 -36.10
CA LEU A 948 -9.74 17.77 -36.46
C LEU A 948 -10.98 18.63 -36.75
N ASP A 949 -12.06 18.01 -37.23
CA ASP A 949 -13.36 18.64 -37.52
C ASP A 949 -14.32 18.66 -36.32
N ALA A 950 -14.04 17.90 -35.27
CA ALA A 950 -14.89 17.84 -34.08
C ALA A 950 -14.94 19.20 -33.35
N PRO A 951 -16.11 19.60 -32.81
CA PRO A 951 -16.19 20.79 -31.98
C PRO A 951 -15.36 20.59 -30.72
N LEU A 952 -14.45 21.53 -30.44
CA LEU A 952 -13.68 21.53 -29.19
C LEU A 952 -14.66 21.68 -28.01
N ARG A 953 -14.63 20.75 -27.06
CA ARG A 953 -15.42 20.88 -25.83
C ARG A 953 -14.87 22.02 -24.97
N GLY A 954 -15.75 22.91 -24.52
CA GLY A 954 -15.46 23.88 -23.46
C GLY A 954 -15.09 23.16 -22.17
N GLN A 955 -14.28 23.80 -21.32
CA GLN A 955 -13.85 23.27 -20.02
C GLN A 955 -15.03 23.02 -19.09
#